data_AF-A0A4R8Q867-F1
#
_entry.id   AF-A0A4R8Q867-F1
#
_cell.length_a   1.000
_cell.length_b   1.000
_cell.length_c   1.000
_cell.angle_alpha   90.00
_cell.angle_beta   90.00
_cell.angle_gamma   90.00
#
_symmetry.space_group_name_H-M   'P 1'
#
loop_
_entity.id
_entity.type
_entity.pdbx_description
1 polymer ?
#
loop_
_entity_poly.entity_id
_entity_poly.type
_entity_poly.pdbx_seq_one_letter_code
_entity_poly.pdbx_strand_id
1 'polypeptide(L)'
;MVHNWAAMTALLSLSSSLQQPLIIERDSYRAIRRVLLGLPKTESERETATALARSWPPYRLLRDGMEEKTSPTEFLSRAVKAGLMMQDAGYSKQDIDFVMDIMGGLAPDGSPTIQTRINLPRRVEANPERPGQLPRKWAALIRATRNAEEAYAAFRNPPDPEEPRTFDIYRELILKITAGMSLSGHNNLPGDGREVFPFDDRNLTEFEKLRLRAPSVSSLIADMYNEGVHIGHSELSWLTARAPTIEDALTYIECSSLSCMEKKAARITLDEYEDRSNDELIRVGDEILYAFVGLLCRLQPNRTAATIRYSYKTMHRIHHAIHLAQLYCDVHARHKTSLNRGRPIWEVVLNTLSRPNIMLANDGAENDCIQALVLATRAMGAAEADTGVQMACLDPFMRAVQKAAFVRLPTLLQGVKLWDKSGKSEGLELVSLYSRQVMPTPVPAGPVYGRQPSEWPSDSEEDESWQEIPTPVFGQQAADSPQRVLDIIRDASDKMKRAWRTLAGVGPQVKPVNINNYMRTLAVVGEYEEMVLLTWWLVKEWLPTRTEGSFSSGEGKHLTRTLLAFRAFAEPMLCDETVAALREKFSALDSASAKHGLHWPHDAEVREYVESDPWENHWNLEKLGILMRERGTQKEES
;
A
#
# COMPACT_ATOMS: atom_id res chain seq x y z
N MET A 1 -0.40 -10.78 17.21
CA MET A 1 -0.17 -10.52 18.65
C MET A 1 -1.19 -11.20 19.56
N VAL A 2 -2.50 -11.14 19.28
CA VAL A 2 -3.54 -11.78 20.11
C VAL A 2 -3.34 -13.29 20.28
N HIS A 3 -3.08 -14.02 19.19
CA HIS A 3 -2.77 -15.47 19.28
C HIS A 3 -1.50 -15.78 20.08
N ASN A 4 -0.46 -14.93 19.94
CA ASN A 4 0.78 -15.09 20.72
C ASN A 4 0.51 -14.93 22.22
N TRP A 5 -0.35 -13.98 22.60
CA TRP A 5 -0.75 -13.78 24.00
C TRP A 5 -1.57 -14.95 24.55
N ALA A 6 -2.51 -15.48 23.76
CA ALA A 6 -3.29 -16.65 24.16
C ALA A 6 -2.38 -17.86 24.42
N ALA A 7 -1.42 -18.11 23.51
CA ALA A 7 -0.43 -19.17 23.67
C ALA A 7 0.46 -18.95 24.92
N MET A 8 0.95 -17.72 25.13
CA MET A 8 1.75 -17.38 26.32
C MET A 8 0.96 -17.58 27.62
N THR A 9 -0.32 -17.18 27.65
CA THR A 9 -1.17 -17.34 28.83
C THR A 9 -1.38 -18.81 29.16
N ALA A 10 -1.64 -19.66 28.15
CA ALA A 10 -1.79 -21.10 28.33
C ALA A 10 -0.50 -21.77 28.85
N LEU A 11 0.67 -21.32 28.38
CA LEU A 11 1.95 -21.83 28.88
C LEU A 11 2.23 -21.39 30.32
N LEU A 12 1.94 -20.14 30.66
CA LEU A 12 2.11 -19.62 32.02
C LEU A 12 1.13 -20.27 33.01
N SER A 13 -0.11 -20.53 32.61
CA SER A 13 -1.09 -21.23 33.44
C SER A 13 -0.73 -22.71 33.62
N LEU A 14 -0.19 -23.35 32.58
CA LEU A 14 0.36 -24.71 32.69
C LEU A 14 1.54 -24.73 33.66
N SER A 15 2.48 -23.79 33.54
CA SER A 15 3.61 -23.65 34.47
C SER A 15 3.16 -23.53 35.92
N SER A 16 2.15 -22.70 36.21
CA SER A 16 1.62 -22.54 37.57
C SER A 16 0.92 -23.78 38.12
N SER A 17 0.49 -24.71 37.25
CA SER A 17 -0.16 -25.97 37.66
C SER A 17 0.82 -27.09 38.00
N LEU A 18 2.11 -26.93 37.66
CA LEU A 18 3.15 -27.90 37.96
C LEU A 18 3.56 -27.84 39.44
N GLN A 19 4.02 -28.96 40.00
CA GLN A 19 4.55 -29.01 41.38
C GLN A 19 5.74 -28.06 41.58
N GLN A 20 6.53 -27.86 40.51
CA GLN A 20 7.58 -26.85 40.44
C GLN A 20 7.30 -25.96 39.22
N PRO A 21 6.98 -24.68 39.44
CA PRO A 21 6.79 -23.73 38.34
C PRO A 21 8.06 -23.62 37.50
N LEU A 22 7.89 -23.45 36.18
CA LEU A 22 9.00 -23.19 35.27
C LEU A 22 9.67 -21.86 35.63
N ILE A 23 11.01 -21.87 35.67
CA ILE A 23 11.81 -20.66 35.86
C ILE A 23 11.65 -19.80 34.61
N ILE A 24 11.24 -18.54 34.79
CA ILE A 24 11.15 -17.57 33.70
C ILE A 24 12.52 -16.93 33.52
N GLU A 25 13.14 -17.16 32.36
CA GLU A 25 14.42 -16.56 32.02
C GLU A 25 14.27 -15.10 31.58
N ARG A 26 15.39 -14.36 31.56
CA ARG A 26 15.45 -12.97 31.09
C ARG A 26 14.81 -12.79 29.71
N ASP A 27 15.14 -13.66 28.76
CA ASP A 27 14.61 -13.56 27.39
C ASP A 27 13.12 -13.93 27.32
N SER A 28 12.63 -14.78 28.23
CA SER A 28 11.20 -15.06 28.39
C SER A 28 10.45 -13.83 28.90
N TYR A 29 10.96 -13.12 29.90
CA TYR A 29 10.39 -11.83 30.34
C TYR A 29 10.34 -10.82 29.19
N ARG A 30 11.41 -10.70 28.41
CA ARG A 30 11.46 -9.82 27.24
C ARG A 30 10.43 -10.23 26.18
N ALA A 31 10.28 -11.53 25.91
CA ALA A 31 9.27 -12.02 24.97
C ALA A 31 7.84 -11.67 25.43
N ILE A 32 7.54 -11.86 26.72
CA ILE A 32 6.26 -11.46 27.32
C ILE A 32 6.04 -9.95 27.16
N ARG A 33 7.03 -9.12 27.54
CA ARG A 33 6.95 -7.66 27.43
C ARG A 33 6.72 -7.18 26.00
N ARG A 34 7.39 -7.79 25.01
CA ARG A 34 7.17 -7.49 23.58
C ARG A 34 5.74 -7.78 23.14
N VAL A 35 5.16 -8.90 23.58
CA VAL A 35 3.77 -9.22 23.28
C VAL A 35 2.82 -8.22 23.94
N LEU A 36 3.05 -7.89 25.21
CA LEU A 36 2.24 -6.90 25.94
C LEU A 36 2.31 -5.50 25.30
N LEU A 37 3.46 -5.07 24.77
CA LEU A 37 3.62 -3.79 24.06
C LEU A 37 2.90 -3.77 22.70
N GLY A 38 2.71 -4.92 22.05
CA GLY A 38 1.98 -5.01 20.78
C GLY A 38 0.49 -5.29 20.92
N LEU A 39 -0.03 -5.48 22.15
CA LEU A 39 -1.45 -5.64 22.41
C LEU A 39 -2.15 -4.28 22.59
N PRO A 40 -3.45 -4.17 22.29
CA PRO A 40 -4.25 -3.00 22.63
C PRO A 40 -4.21 -2.68 24.13
N LYS A 41 -4.37 -1.39 24.48
CA LYS A 41 -4.52 -0.94 25.87
C LYS A 41 -5.75 -1.60 26.51
N THR A 42 -5.57 -2.17 27.70
CA THR A 42 -6.67 -2.59 28.59
C THR A 42 -7.47 -1.39 29.08
N GLU A 43 -8.66 -1.63 29.61
CA GLU A 43 -9.51 -0.58 30.17
C GLU A 43 -8.77 0.25 31.24
N SER A 44 -8.07 -0.40 32.17
CA SER A 44 -7.24 0.28 33.17
C SER A 44 -6.09 1.10 32.57
N GLU A 45 -5.44 0.60 31.50
CA GLU A 45 -4.40 1.34 30.76
C GLU A 45 -4.99 2.54 30.00
N ARG A 46 -6.22 2.40 29.48
CA ARG A 46 -6.94 3.50 28.82
C ARG A 46 -7.36 4.57 29.81
N GLU A 47 -7.94 4.19 30.95
CA GLU A 47 -8.23 5.09 32.06
C GLU A 47 -6.96 5.82 32.49
N THR A 48 -5.84 5.09 32.58
CA THR A 48 -4.54 5.70 32.87
C THR A 48 -4.12 6.72 31.85
N ALA A 49 -4.14 6.38 30.56
CA ALA A 49 -3.78 7.29 29.49
C ALA A 49 -4.67 8.55 29.45
N THR A 50 -5.97 8.42 29.79
CA THR A 50 -6.91 9.57 29.82
C THR A 50 -6.71 10.49 31.01
N ALA A 51 -6.12 10.01 32.10
CA ALA A 51 -5.85 10.78 33.30
C ALA A 51 -4.47 11.47 33.27
N LEU A 52 -3.66 11.26 32.23
CA LEU A 52 -2.35 11.92 32.11
C LEU A 52 -2.51 13.42 31.87
N ALA A 53 -1.74 14.22 32.62
CA ALA A 53 -1.66 15.65 32.41
C ALA A 53 -1.22 15.99 30.99
N ARG A 54 -1.66 17.17 30.53
CA ARG A 54 -1.30 17.68 29.21
C ARG A 54 0.06 18.38 29.16
N SER A 55 0.75 18.47 30.30
CA SER A 55 2.15 18.89 30.41
C SER A 55 3.13 17.75 30.08
N TRP A 56 4.39 18.10 29.83
CA TRP A 56 5.50 17.14 29.76
C TRP A 56 6.47 17.36 30.94
N PRO A 57 6.81 16.33 31.73
CA PRO A 57 6.29 14.96 31.66
C PRO A 57 4.79 14.82 31.98
N PRO A 58 4.11 13.80 31.41
CA PRO A 58 2.66 13.59 31.53
C PRO A 58 2.30 12.92 32.86
N TYR A 59 2.49 13.61 33.99
CA TYR A 59 2.09 13.09 35.30
C TYR A 59 0.59 12.81 35.37
N ARG A 60 0.19 11.69 35.99
CA ARG A 60 -1.22 11.37 36.19
C ARG A 60 -1.87 12.40 37.12
N LEU A 61 -3.02 12.92 36.72
CA LEU A 61 -3.89 13.72 37.57
C LEU A 61 -4.79 12.79 38.37
N LEU A 62 -4.67 12.85 39.69
CA LEU A 62 -5.54 12.08 40.59
C LEU A 62 -6.95 12.69 40.56
N ARG A 63 -7.96 11.85 40.37
CA ARG A 63 -9.36 12.29 40.21
C ARG A 63 -10.12 12.37 41.53
N ASP A 64 -9.81 11.48 42.46
CA ASP A 64 -10.47 11.39 43.76
C ASP A 64 -9.51 10.95 44.88
N GLY A 65 -9.98 11.00 46.12
CA GLY A 65 -9.20 10.60 47.31
C GLY A 65 -9.00 9.09 47.49
N MET A 66 -9.61 8.26 46.64
CA MET A 66 -9.35 6.81 46.62
C MET A 66 -8.12 6.52 45.76
N GLU A 67 -7.97 7.21 44.63
CA GLU A 67 -6.77 7.15 43.80
C GLU A 67 -5.52 7.64 44.55
N GLU A 68 -5.66 8.63 45.43
CA GLU A 68 -4.55 9.14 46.25
C GLU A 68 -3.97 8.07 47.21
N LYS A 69 -4.80 7.13 47.66
CA LYS A 69 -4.38 6.00 48.52
C LYS A 69 -3.80 4.83 47.74
N THR A 70 -3.94 4.83 46.43
CA THR A 70 -3.53 3.73 45.56
C THR A 70 -2.04 3.83 45.25
N SER A 71 -1.32 2.69 45.24
CA SER A 71 0.11 2.69 44.94
C SER A 71 0.37 3.17 43.50
N PRO A 72 1.34 4.07 43.26
CA PRO A 72 1.67 4.54 41.91
C PRO A 72 2.00 3.40 40.93
N THR A 73 2.49 2.27 41.44
CA THR A 73 2.81 1.08 40.66
C THR A 73 1.58 0.41 40.03
N GLU A 74 0.39 0.63 40.58
CA GLU A 74 -0.85 0.06 40.05
C GLU A 74 -1.24 0.68 38.70
N PHE A 75 -0.88 1.94 38.48
CA PHE A 75 -1.14 2.66 37.23
C PHE A 75 -0.11 2.34 36.12
N LEU A 76 0.95 1.60 36.43
CA LEU A 76 1.92 1.18 35.41
C LEU A 76 1.30 0.21 34.42
N SER A 77 1.76 0.28 33.16
CA SER A 77 1.30 -0.64 32.14
C SER A 77 1.74 -2.07 32.44
N ARG A 78 1.05 -3.04 31.82
CA ARG A 78 1.38 -4.47 31.98
C ARG A 78 2.82 -4.77 31.57
N ALA A 79 3.33 -4.08 30.55
CA ALA A 79 4.70 -4.27 30.06
C ALA A 79 5.76 -3.77 31.06
N VAL A 80 5.50 -2.65 31.75
CA VAL A 80 6.39 -2.13 32.81
C VAL A 80 6.33 -3.04 34.04
N LYS A 81 5.13 -3.46 34.46
CA LYS A 81 4.97 -4.40 35.59
C LYS A 81 5.74 -5.70 35.37
N ALA A 82 5.67 -6.28 34.17
CA ALA A 82 6.48 -7.44 33.81
C ALA A 82 8.00 -7.15 33.82
N GLY A 83 8.41 -5.91 33.53
CA GLY A 83 9.79 -5.44 33.67
C GLY A 83 10.26 -5.31 35.11
N LEU A 84 9.37 -4.91 36.03
CA LEU A 84 9.66 -4.90 37.48
C LEU A 84 9.78 -6.33 38.02
N MET A 85 8.86 -7.22 37.67
CA MET A 85 8.95 -8.64 38.05
C MET A 85 10.25 -9.31 37.56
N MET A 86 10.76 -8.91 36.40
CA MET A 86 12.05 -9.36 35.90
C MET A 86 13.21 -8.92 36.80
N GLN A 87 13.17 -7.69 37.34
CA GLN A 87 14.16 -7.21 38.30
C GLN A 87 14.03 -7.91 39.66
N ASP A 88 12.80 -8.12 40.13
CA ASP A 88 12.51 -8.84 41.38
C ASP A 88 13.01 -10.29 41.32
N ALA A 89 13.01 -10.90 40.12
CA ALA A 89 13.61 -12.21 39.86
C ALA A 89 15.16 -12.19 39.80
N GLY A 90 15.80 -11.04 40.01
CA GLY A 90 17.25 -10.88 40.06
C GLY A 90 17.93 -10.55 38.72
N TYR A 91 17.17 -10.28 37.65
CA TYR A 91 17.75 -9.92 36.36
C TYR A 91 17.93 -8.39 36.24
N SER A 92 19.17 -7.94 36.04
CA SER A 92 19.47 -6.53 35.78
C SER A 92 18.92 -6.05 34.43
N LYS A 93 18.46 -4.80 34.40
CA LYS A 93 17.98 -4.14 33.17
C LYS A 93 19.15 -3.82 32.24
N GLN A 94 18.94 -4.05 30.95
CA GLN A 94 19.80 -3.59 29.86
C GLN A 94 19.07 -2.53 29.03
N ASP A 95 19.74 -1.93 28.03
CA ASP A 95 19.16 -0.85 27.23
C ASP A 95 17.82 -1.20 26.57
N ILE A 96 17.67 -2.42 26.05
CA ILE A 96 16.39 -2.90 25.52
C ILE A 96 15.27 -2.88 26.56
N ASP A 97 15.60 -3.15 27.82
CA ASP A 97 14.62 -3.19 28.91
C ASP A 97 14.16 -1.78 29.28
N PHE A 98 15.07 -0.80 29.27
CA PHE A 98 14.72 0.61 29.43
C PHE A 98 13.85 1.11 28.27
N VAL A 99 14.15 0.73 27.03
CA VAL A 99 13.33 1.07 25.87
C VAL A 99 11.91 0.50 26.01
N MET A 100 11.79 -0.76 26.44
CA MET A 100 10.48 -1.37 26.69
C MET A 100 9.73 -0.70 27.84
N ASP A 101 10.41 -0.21 28.87
CA ASP A 101 9.80 0.57 29.95
C ASP A 101 9.31 1.93 29.47
N ILE A 102 10.14 2.65 28.69
CA ILE A 102 9.79 3.96 28.11
C ILE A 102 8.56 3.83 27.21
N MET A 103 8.53 2.83 26.34
CA MET A 103 7.36 2.56 25.50
C MET A 103 6.16 2.10 26.35
N GLY A 104 6.41 1.45 27.47
CA GLY A 104 5.41 1.04 28.45
C GLY A 104 4.91 2.16 29.36
N GLY A 105 5.46 3.38 29.30
CA GLY A 105 5.00 4.53 30.09
C GLY A 105 5.92 4.95 31.24
N LEU A 106 7.16 4.46 31.32
CA LEU A 106 8.11 4.78 32.41
C LEU A 106 9.51 5.11 31.87
N ALA A 107 9.98 6.33 32.09
CA ALA A 107 11.32 6.77 31.73
C ALA A 107 12.41 6.27 32.71
N PRO A 108 13.70 6.30 32.34
CA PRO A 108 14.79 5.84 33.20
C PRO A 108 14.94 6.62 34.52
N ASP A 109 14.53 7.89 34.54
CA ASP A 109 14.49 8.75 35.72
C ASP A 109 13.27 8.51 36.62
N GLY A 110 12.39 7.59 36.23
CA GLY A 110 11.13 7.27 36.91
C GLY A 110 9.96 8.19 36.53
N SER A 111 10.17 9.18 35.66
CA SER A 111 9.08 10.02 35.17
C SER A 111 8.15 9.24 34.23
N PRO A 112 6.85 9.57 34.20
CA PRO A 112 5.90 8.89 33.31
C PRO A 112 6.10 9.33 31.85
N THR A 113 5.85 8.42 30.91
CA THR A 113 5.82 8.70 29.47
C THR A 113 4.49 8.26 28.87
N ILE A 114 4.23 8.60 27.60
CA ILE A 114 3.02 8.12 26.92
C ILE A 114 3.16 6.64 26.59
N GLN A 115 2.25 5.82 27.12
CA GLN A 115 2.16 4.40 26.84
C GLN A 115 1.95 4.17 25.33
N THR A 116 3.00 3.69 24.66
CA THR A 116 3.09 3.61 23.20
C THR A 116 3.16 2.15 22.73
N ARG A 117 2.18 1.75 21.91
CA ARG A 117 2.10 0.40 21.36
C ARG A 117 3.07 0.24 20.20
N ILE A 118 3.82 -0.87 20.22
CA ILE A 118 4.86 -1.16 19.24
C ILE A 118 5.02 -2.67 19.05
N ASN A 119 5.22 -3.07 17.80
CA ASN A 119 5.67 -4.42 17.46
C ASN A 119 7.20 -4.40 17.36
N LEU A 120 7.87 -4.92 18.40
CA LEU A 120 9.32 -5.08 18.41
C LEU A 120 9.74 -6.39 17.71
N PRO A 121 10.83 -6.40 16.93
CA PRO A 121 11.30 -7.60 16.24
C PRO A 121 11.71 -8.72 17.22
N ARG A 122 11.58 -9.98 16.78
CA ARG A 122 11.80 -11.19 17.60
C ARG A 122 13.28 -11.42 17.95
N ARG A 123 14.17 -11.19 16.99
CA ARG A 123 15.63 -11.22 17.19
C ARG A 123 16.17 -9.85 16.85
N VAL A 124 16.79 -9.22 17.84
CA VAL A 124 17.78 -8.18 17.59
C VAL A 124 19.01 -8.98 17.19
N GLU A 125 19.10 -9.37 15.92
CA GLU A 125 20.32 -9.97 15.43
C GLU A 125 21.41 -8.93 15.64
N ALA A 126 22.39 -9.27 16.47
CA ALA A 126 23.68 -8.60 16.51
C ALA A 126 24.37 -8.86 15.16
N ASN A 127 23.79 -8.36 14.06
CA ASN A 127 24.51 -8.28 12.81
C ASN A 127 25.52 -7.13 12.98
N PRO A 128 26.83 -7.40 13.02
CA PRO A 128 27.85 -6.38 13.20
C PRO A 128 27.82 -5.32 12.09
N GLU A 129 27.26 -5.67 10.92
CA GLU A 129 27.15 -4.78 9.75
C GLU A 129 25.90 -3.89 9.77
N ARG A 130 24.94 -4.13 10.67
CA ARG A 130 23.73 -3.29 10.85
C ARG A 130 23.36 -3.11 12.33
N PRO A 131 24.16 -2.37 13.12
CA PRO A 131 23.80 -2.00 14.48
C PRO A 131 22.63 -0.99 14.44
N GLY A 132 21.44 -1.32 14.98
CA GLY A 132 20.38 -0.30 15.12
C GLY A 132 18.90 -0.71 15.02
N GLN A 133 18.50 -1.97 15.25
CA GLN A 133 17.05 -2.29 15.20
C GLN A 133 16.27 -1.88 16.46
N LEU A 134 16.94 -1.62 17.58
CA LEU A 134 16.29 -1.07 18.77
C LEU A 134 16.43 0.45 18.79
N PRO A 135 15.32 1.20 19.00
CA PRO A 135 15.43 2.61 19.31
C PRO A 135 16.33 2.77 20.55
N ARG A 136 17.29 3.69 20.51
CA ARG A 136 18.02 4.11 21.73
C ARG A 136 17.03 4.65 22.77
N LYS A 137 17.43 4.72 24.04
CA LYS A 137 16.58 5.26 25.13
C LYS A 137 16.04 6.64 24.75
N TRP A 138 16.92 7.52 24.25
CA TRP A 138 16.52 8.86 23.83
C TRP A 138 15.51 8.88 22.68
N ALA A 139 15.71 8.06 21.64
CA ALA A 139 14.75 7.93 20.53
C ALA A 139 13.40 7.35 21.01
N ALA A 140 13.42 6.41 21.96
CA ALA A 140 12.22 5.87 22.58
C ALA A 140 11.47 6.93 23.39
N LEU A 141 12.17 7.81 24.12
CA LEU A 141 11.56 8.92 24.88
C LEU A 141 10.83 9.89 23.94
N ILE A 142 11.48 10.27 22.84
CA ILE A 142 10.88 11.14 21.81
C ILE A 142 9.64 10.49 21.20
N ARG A 143 9.71 9.18 20.92
CA ARG A 143 8.57 8.43 20.37
C ARG A 143 7.41 8.32 21.36
N ALA A 144 7.70 8.20 22.66
CA ALA A 144 6.74 8.08 23.75
C ALA A 144 6.18 9.44 24.23
N THR A 145 6.02 10.39 23.30
CA THR A 145 5.42 11.71 23.53
C THR A 145 4.08 11.86 22.80
N ARG A 146 3.25 12.82 23.24
CA ARG A 146 1.92 13.04 22.67
C ARG A 146 1.97 13.77 21.33
N ASN A 147 2.82 14.77 21.20
CA ASN A 147 2.89 15.71 20.07
C ASN A 147 4.34 16.15 19.76
N ALA A 148 4.50 17.04 18.77
CA ALA A 148 5.80 17.51 18.30
C ALA A 148 6.51 18.42 19.32
N GLU A 149 5.76 19.22 20.08
CA GLU A 149 6.28 20.14 21.09
C GLU A 149 6.88 19.37 22.27
N GLU A 150 6.16 18.37 22.79
CA GLU A 150 6.65 17.46 23.83
C GLU A 150 7.85 16.64 23.33
N ALA A 151 7.81 16.15 22.09
CA ALA A 151 8.93 15.46 21.46
C ALA A 151 10.17 16.36 21.38
N TYR A 152 10.00 17.63 21.04
CA TYR A 152 11.10 18.59 20.99
C TYR A 152 11.62 18.94 22.40
N ALA A 153 10.75 19.00 23.40
CA ALA A 153 11.17 19.14 24.80
C ALA A 153 12.01 17.94 25.27
N ALA A 154 11.61 16.71 24.93
CA ALA A 154 12.40 15.50 25.18
C ALA A 154 13.69 15.46 24.36
N PHE A 155 13.68 15.98 23.14
CA PHE A 155 14.88 16.11 22.31
C PHE A 155 15.91 17.10 22.90
N ARG A 156 15.49 18.13 23.65
CA ARG A 156 16.43 19.05 24.29
C ARG A 156 17.03 18.53 25.59
N ASN A 157 16.39 17.53 26.20
CA ASN A 157 16.78 16.97 27.50
C ASN A 157 17.13 15.49 27.34
N PRO A 158 18.38 15.14 26.95
CA PRO A 158 18.79 13.75 26.82
C PRO A 158 18.70 13.00 28.16
N PRO A 159 18.44 11.68 28.15
CA PRO A 159 18.41 10.88 29.37
C PRO A 159 19.79 10.80 30.03
N ASP A 160 20.84 10.64 29.23
CA ASP A 160 22.23 10.63 29.66
C ASP A 160 22.96 11.83 29.00
N PRO A 161 23.57 12.75 29.76
CA PRO A 161 24.21 13.95 29.19
C PRO A 161 25.32 13.68 28.17
N GLU A 162 25.93 12.49 28.23
CA GLU A 162 27.01 12.06 27.34
C GLU A 162 26.51 11.27 26.12
N GLU A 163 25.20 10.99 26.01
CA GLU A 163 24.67 10.24 24.86
C GLU A 163 24.82 11.06 23.57
N PRO A 164 25.54 10.55 22.55
CA PRO A 164 25.74 11.30 21.32
C PRO A 164 24.45 11.37 20.52
N ARG A 165 24.22 12.52 19.88
CA ARG A 165 23.12 12.68 18.92
C ARG A 165 23.35 11.76 17.72
N THR A 166 22.34 10.97 17.37
CA THR A 166 22.37 10.06 16.23
C THR A 166 21.16 10.27 15.34
N PHE A 167 21.25 9.77 14.11
CA PHE A 167 20.17 9.86 13.14
C PHE A 167 18.84 9.31 13.67
N ASP A 168 18.84 8.21 14.44
CA ASP A 168 17.61 7.61 14.99
C ASP A 168 16.81 8.56 15.88
N ILE A 169 17.52 9.42 16.63
CA ILE A 169 16.92 10.41 17.53
C ILE A 169 16.24 11.50 16.69
N TYR A 170 16.94 12.06 15.70
CA TYR A 170 16.37 13.01 14.75
C TYR A 170 15.21 12.41 13.96
N ARG A 171 15.34 11.14 13.56
CA ARG A 171 14.33 10.41 12.79
C ARG A 171 13.01 10.31 13.55
N GLU A 172 13.02 9.94 14.82
CA GLU A 172 11.78 9.88 15.61
C GLU A 172 11.18 11.28 15.85
N LEU A 173 12.00 12.32 16.00
CA LEU A 173 11.52 13.70 16.08
C LEU A 173 10.88 14.17 14.76
N ILE A 174 11.53 13.93 13.62
CA ILE A 174 11.00 14.24 12.28
C ILE A 174 9.68 13.49 12.04
N LEU A 175 9.61 12.21 12.42
CA LEU A 175 8.37 11.43 12.34
C LEU A 175 7.26 12.04 13.19
N LYS A 176 7.59 12.63 14.34
CA LYS A 176 6.59 13.27 15.20
C LYS A 176 6.14 14.63 14.67
N ILE A 177 7.04 15.42 14.08
CA ILE A 177 6.73 16.70 13.45
C ILE A 177 5.87 16.53 12.18
N THR A 178 6.16 15.49 11.40
CA THR A 178 5.45 15.21 10.14
C THR A 178 4.19 14.36 10.31
N ALA A 179 3.93 13.86 11.51
CA ALA A 179 2.75 13.05 11.79
C ALA A 179 1.46 13.88 11.68
N GLY A 180 0.42 13.27 11.09
CA GLY A 180 -0.90 13.87 11.00
C GLY A 180 -1.56 14.01 12.38
N MET A 181 -2.33 15.09 12.54
CA MET A 181 -3.17 15.27 13.72
C MET A 181 -4.29 14.22 13.74
N SER A 182 -4.52 13.68 14.92
CA SER A 182 -5.66 12.85 15.25
C SER A 182 -6.98 13.55 14.88
N LEU A 183 -7.85 12.86 14.13
CA LEU A 183 -9.17 13.36 13.76
C LEU A 183 -10.16 13.25 14.94
N SER A 184 -11.00 14.27 15.12
CA SER A 184 -12.04 14.26 16.15
C SER A 184 -13.04 13.12 15.91
N GLY A 185 -13.28 12.29 16.93
CA GLY A 185 -14.28 11.21 16.89
C GLY A 185 -13.75 9.78 16.77
N HIS A 186 -12.43 9.57 16.64
CA HIS A 186 -11.85 8.23 16.74
C HIS A 186 -11.64 7.80 18.22
N ASN A 187 -11.56 6.50 18.49
CA ASN A 187 -11.37 5.94 19.84
C ASN A 187 -9.88 5.78 20.26
N ASN A 188 -8.95 6.29 19.46
CA ASN A 188 -7.52 6.15 19.70
C ASN A 188 -7.04 7.11 20.78
N LEU A 189 -6.15 6.63 21.64
CA LEU A 189 -5.46 7.43 22.65
C LEU A 189 -4.00 7.68 22.24
N PRO A 190 -3.33 8.69 22.83
CA PRO A 190 -1.90 8.91 22.63
C PRO A 190 -1.10 7.60 22.77
N GLY A 191 -0.25 7.33 21.79
CA GLY A 191 0.58 6.14 21.72
C GLY A 191 -0.10 4.88 21.16
N ASP A 192 -1.39 4.89 20.80
CA ASP A 192 -1.99 3.76 20.08
C ASP A 192 -1.55 3.70 18.60
N GLY A 193 -1.34 4.86 17.99
CA GLY A 193 -0.87 5.04 16.63
C GLY A 193 0.32 6.00 16.51
N ARG A 194 0.64 6.41 15.29
CA ARG A 194 1.68 7.42 14.98
C ARG A 194 1.16 8.85 14.99
N GLU A 195 -0.16 9.03 15.09
CA GLU A 195 -0.81 10.34 15.11
C GLU A 195 -0.40 11.20 16.31
N VAL A 196 -0.48 12.52 16.13
CA VAL A 196 -0.24 13.50 17.20
C VAL A 196 -1.57 14.01 17.75
N PHE A 197 -1.57 14.31 19.05
CA PHE A 197 -2.76 14.82 19.75
C PHE A 197 -2.56 16.28 20.16
N PRO A 198 -3.63 17.06 20.33
CA PRO A 198 -3.52 18.49 20.63
C PRO A 198 -2.65 18.78 21.86
N PHE A 199 -1.76 19.76 21.71
CA PHE A 199 -1.02 20.37 22.81
C PHE A 199 -1.93 21.35 23.55
N ASP A 200 -1.85 21.40 24.89
CA ASP A 200 -2.64 22.37 25.67
C ASP A 200 -1.89 23.69 25.79
N ASP A 201 -2.33 24.68 25.02
CA ASP A 201 -1.70 26.00 24.96
C ASP A 201 -2.54 27.10 25.62
N ARG A 202 -3.66 26.75 26.28
CA ARG A 202 -4.66 27.71 26.79
C ARG A 202 -4.10 28.70 27.80
N ASN A 203 -3.12 28.26 28.59
CA ASN A 203 -2.51 29.05 29.66
C ASN A 203 -1.14 29.63 29.28
N LEU A 204 -0.69 29.46 28.03
CA LEU A 204 0.63 29.90 27.59
C LEU A 204 0.53 31.24 26.85
N THR A 205 1.46 32.13 27.16
CA THR A 205 1.65 33.36 26.39
C THR A 205 2.19 33.04 24.99
N GLU A 206 1.95 33.90 24.01
CA GLU A 206 2.48 33.71 22.63
C GLU A 206 4.01 33.55 22.61
N PHE A 207 4.72 34.25 23.52
CA PHE A 207 6.16 34.09 23.68
C PHE A 207 6.55 32.68 24.17
N GLU A 208 5.84 32.13 25.15
CA GLU A 208 6.08 30.77 25.63
C GLU A 208 5.75 29.71 24.56
N LYS A 209 4.66 29.92 23.81
CA LYS A 209 4.31 29.05 22.68
C LYS A 209 5.43 29.01 21.64
N LEU A 210 6.02 30.15 21.30
CA LEU A 210 7.15 30.22 20.37
C LEU A 210 8.40 29.47 20.89
N ARG A 211 8.65 29.46 22.20
CA ARG A 211 9.80 28.74 22.81
C ARG A 211 9.63 27.22 22.85
N LEU A 212 8.39 26.75 22.86
CA LEU A 212 8.03 25.32 22.88
C LEU A 212 7.83 24.73 21.50
N ARG A 213 7.59 25.58 20.50
CA ARG A 213 7.37 25.17 19.11
C ARG A 213 8.54 24.34 18.59
N ALA A 214 8.21 23.18 18.02
CA ALA A 214 9.19 22.33 17.36
C ALA A 214 9.75 23.03 16.09
N PRO A 215 11.05 22.86 15.80
CA PRO A 215 11.67 23.38 14.59
C PRO A 215 11.10 22.73 13.33
N SER A 216 11.31 23.36 12.17
CA SER A 216 10.98 22.75 10.87
C SER A 216 11.94 21.61 10.56
N VAL A 217 11.53 20.69 9.68
CA VAL A 217 12.38 19.57 9.25
C VAL A 217 13.69 20.09 8.64
N SER A 218 13.63 21.10 7.78
CA SER A 218 14.82 21.67 7.13
C SER A 218 15.78 22.32 8.14
N SER A 219 15.27 22.95 9.21
CA SER A 219 16.10 23.44 10.32
C SER A 219 16.76 22.29 11.07
N LEU A 220 16.03 21.21 11.37
CA LEU A 220 16.60 20.04 12.04
C LEU A 220 17.70 19.36 11.21
N ILE A 221 17.57 19.33 9.88
CA ILE A 221 18.61 18.78 9.02
C ILE A 221 19.86 19.66 9.03
N ALA A 222 19.71 20.99 9.01
CA ALA A 222 20.83 21.90 9.18
C ALA A 222 21.51 21.74 10.55
N ASP A 223 20.73 21.61 11.62
CA ASP A 223 21.22 21.34 12.97
C ASP A 223 21.98 20.02 13.02
N MET A 224 21.43 18.96 12.41
CA MET A 224 22.05 17.65 12.32
C MET A 224 23.39 17.69 11.58
N TYR A 225 23.48 18.47 10.50
CA TYR A 225 24.73 18.70 9.77
C TYR A 225 25.77 19.45 10.60
N ASN A 226 25.36 20.52 11.30
CA ASN A 226 26.26 21.31 12.16
C ASN A 226 26.82 20.52 13.34
N GLU A 227 26.01 19.59 13.88
CA GLU A 227 26.41 18.68 14.97
C GLU A 227 27.27 17.49 14.48
N GLY A 228 27.53 17.40 13.16
CA GLY A 228 28.37 16.34 12.59
C GLY A 228 27.71 14.95 12.59
N VAL A 229 26.38 14.88 12.65
CA VAL A 229 25.67 13.60 12.60
C VAL A 229 25.65 13.08 11.16
N HIS A 230 26.15 11.87 10.98
CA HIS A 230 26.32 11.26 9.67
C HIS A 230 24.98 10.92 9.00
N ILE A 231 24.76 11.43 7.78
CA ILE A 231 23.62 11.08 6.92
C ILE A 231 24.17 10.22 5.78
N GLY A 232 24.08 8.90 5.95
CA GLY A 232 24.49 7.94 4.93
C GLY A 232 23.45 7.79 3.82
N HIS A 233 23.68 6.80 2.96
CA HIS A 233 22.81 6.51 1.82
C HIS A 233 21.39 6.11 2.26
N SER A 234 21.29 5.26 3.29
CA SER A 234 20.00 4.74 3.77
C SER A 234 19.17 5.81 4.47
N GLU A 235 19.83 6.67 5.25
CA GLU A 235 19.27 7.81 5.96
C GLU A 235 18.79 8.87 4.98
N LEU A 236 19.60 9.18 3.96
CA LEU A 236 19.24 10.11 2.90
C LEU A 236 18.08 9.58 2.06
N SER A 237 18.08 8.30 1.69
CA SER A 237 16.95 7.63 1.02
C SER A 237 15.66 7.78 1.84
N TRP A 238 15.74 7.57 3.15
CA TRP A 238 14.59 7.71 4.05
C TRP A 238 14.06 9.15 4.13
N LEU A 239 14.95 10.14 4.18
CA LEU A 239 14.63 11.58 4.20
C LEU A 239 14.03 12.04 2.88
N THR A 240 14.69 11.75 1.76
CA THR A 240 14.28 12.15 0.41
C THR A 240 12.92 11.57 0.05
N ALA A 241 12.62 10.31 0.40
CA ALA A 241 11.31 9.71 0.19
C ALA A 241 10.17 10.51 0.85
N ARG A 242 10.45 11.24 1.94
CA ARG A 242 9.49 12.02 2.74
C ARG A 242 9.57 13.54 2.50
N ALA A 243 10.48 14.01 1.66
CA ALA A 243 10.70 15.43 1.43
C ALA A 243 9.41 16.13 0.93
N PRO A 244 8.98 17.26 1.50
CA PRO A 244 7.76 17.93 1.06
C PRO A 244 7.91 18.52 -0.34
N THR A 245 9.12 18.92 -0.73
CA THR A 245 9.44 19.55 -2.01
C THR A 245 10.71 18.95 -2.61
N ILE A 246 11.00 19.28 -3.88
CA ILE A 246 12.26 18.87 -4.53
C ILE A 246 13.42 19.66 -3.91
N GLU A 247 13.19 20.93 -3.59
CA GLU A 247 14.13 21.85 -2.98
C GLU A 247 14.59 21.37 -1.60
N ASP A 248 13.66 20.83 -0.79
CA ASP A 248 14.00 20.19 0.48
C ASP A 248 14.86 18.94 0.27
N ALA A 249 14.52 18.10 -0.72
CA ALA A 249 15.32 16.91 -1.03
C ALA A 249 16.74 17.27 -1.49
N LEU A 250 16.89 18.33 -2.29
CA LEU A 250 18.19 18.88 -2.69
C LEU A 250 18.97 19.38 -1.47
N THR A 251 18.31 20.08 -0.55
CA THR A 251 18.93 20.51 0.72
C THR A 251 19.43 19.32 1.52
N TYR A 252 18.68 18.22 1.57
CA TYR A 252 19.09 17.00 2.28
C TYR A 252 20.31 16.34 1.63
N ILE A 253 20.40 16.37 0.29
CA ILE A 253 21.58 15.88 -0.44
C ILE A 253 22.80 16.73 -0.11
N GLU A 254 22.67 18.06 -0.07
CA GLU A 254 23.79 18.95 0.26
C GLU A 254 24.28 18.75 1.70
N CYS A 255 23.35 18.53 2.65
CA CYS A 255 23.67 18.20 4.04
C CYS A 255 24.12 16.74 4.27
N SER A 256 24.16 15.90 3.24
CA SER A 256 24.52 14.48 3.39
C SER A 256 26.02 14.24 3.56
N SER A 257 26.38 13.03 4.00
CA SER A 257 27.78 12.58 4.10
C SER A 257 28.33 11.98 2.80
N LEU A 258 27.62 12.14 1.68
CA LEU A 258 28.07 11.72 0.35
C LEU A 258 29.32 12.49 -0.10
N SER A 259 30.13 11.88 -0.96
CA SER A 259 31.26 12.56 -1.60
C SER A 259 30.77 13.69 -2.52
N CYS A 260 31.66 14.66 -2.79
CA CYS A 260 31.35 15.79 -3.68
C CYS A 260 30.83 15.34 -5.07
N MET A 261 31.38 14.23 -5.58
CA MET A 261 30.96 13.65 -6.87
C MET A 261 29.56 13.01 -6.79
N GLU A 262 29.27 12.28 -5.72
CA GLU A 262 27.95 11.67 -5.49
C GLU A 262 26.88 12.74 -5.27
N LYS A 263 27.18 13.82 -4.51
CA LYS A 263 26.27 14.96 -4.34
C LYS A 263 25.93 15.62 -5.67
N LYS A 264 26.96 15.89 -6.49
CA LYS A 264 26.77 16.47 -7.83
C LYS A 264 25.92 15.56 -8.71
N ALA A 265 26.23 14.26 -8.76
CA ALA A 265 25.47 13.27 -9.51
C ALA A 265 24.00 13.20 -9.03
N ALA A 266 23.78 13.16 -7.70
CA ALA A 266 22.45 13.10 -7.11
C ALA A 266 21.62 14.35 -7.41
N ARG A 267 22.23 15.54 -7.36
CA ARG A 267 21.57 16.81 -7.70
C ARG A 267 21.14 16.85 -9.16
N ILE A 268 22.03 16.53 -10.09
CA ILE A 268 21.72 16.45 -11.53
C ILE A 268 20.61 15.41 -11.77
N THR A 269 20.74 14.25 -11.11
CA THR A 269 19.77 13.15 -11.19
C THR A 269 18.39 13.48 -10.61
N LEU A 270 18.26 14.48 -9.74
CA LEU A 270 16.95 14.91 -9.25
C LEU A 270 16.38 16.12 -10.01
N ASP A 271 17.24 17.04 -10.46
CA ASP A 271 16.79 18.33 -11.01
C ASP A 271 16.65 18.39 -12.54
N GLU A 272 17.48 17.65 -13.29
CA GLU A 272 17.63 17.80 -14.75
C GLU A 272 17.07 16.61 -15.54
N TYR A 273 16.02 16.81 -16.34
CA TYR A 273 15.30 15.72 -17.03
C TYR A 273 16.08 15.06 -18.18
N GLU A 274 16.90 15.81 -18.94
CA GLU A 274 17.33 15.38 -20.29
C GLU A 274 18.79 14.91 -20.44
N ASP A 275 19.71 15.27 -19.53
CA ASP A 275 21.14 14.97 -19.70
C ASP A 275 21.69 14.07 -18.58
N ARG A 276 21.76 12.76 -18.82
CA ARG A 276 22.26 11.80 -17.82
C ARG A 276 23.15 10.74 -18.42
N SER A 277 24.34 10.60 -17.85
CA SER A 277 25.21 9.47 -18.11
C SER A 277 24.86 8.28 -17.21
N ASN A 278 25.00 7.07 -17.73
CA ASN A 278 24.85 5.85 -16.92
C ASN A 278 25.79 5.85 -15.70
N ASP A 279 26.97 6.45 -15.85
CA ASP A 279 27.98 6.56 -14.80
C ASP A 279 27.53 7.45 -13.63
N GLU A 280 26.69 8.47 -13.87
CA GLU A 280 26.10 9.28 -12.79
C GLU A 280 25.08 8.48 -11.99
N LEU A 281 24.25 7.66 -12.64
CA LEU A 281 23.27 6.83 -11.95
C LEU A 281 23.94 5.81 -11.03
N ILE A 282 24.99 5.14 -11.50
CA ILE A 282 25.74 4.16 -10.68
C ILE A 282 26.30 4.83 -9.41
N ARG A 283 26.75 6.08 -9.49
CA ARG A 283 27.30 6.83 -8.35
C ARG A 283 26.25 7.21 -7.31
N VAL A 284 24.98 7.44 -7.70
CA VAL A 284 23.93 7.85 -6.76
C VAL A 284 23.51 6.69 -5.85
N GLY A 285 23.60 5.44 -6.33
CA GLY A 285 23.23 4.25 -5.58
C GLY A 285 21.72 3.98 -5.56
N ASP A 286 21.38 2.69 -5.50
CA ASP A 286 20.02 2.18 -5.73
C ASP A 286 18.98 2.71 -4.74
N GLU A 287 19.35 2.83 -3.46
CA GLU A 287 18.41 3.27 -2.43
C GLU A 287 17.96 4.72 -2.63
N ILE A 288 18.87 5.57 -3.07
CA ILE A 288 18.60 6.99 -3.33
C ILE A 288 17.79 7.14 -4.62
N LEU A 289 18.15 6.38 -5.68
CA LEU A 289 17.39 6.38 -6.93
C LEU A 289 15.94 5.94 -6.72
N TYR A 290 15.71 4.87 -5.95
CA TYR A 290 14.37 4.44 -5.57
C TYR A 290 13.59 5.56 -4.86
N ALA A 291 14.25 6.26 -3.93
CA ALA A 291 13.64 7.37 -3.20
C ALA A 291 13.32 8.57 -4.12
N PHE A 292 14.15 8.85 -5.13
CA PHE A 292 13.88 9.89 -6.13
C PHE A 292 12.67 9.56 -6.98
N VAL A 293 12.55 8.33 -7.49
CA VAL A 293 11.36 7.88 -8.23
C VAL A 293 10.12 8.04 -7.35
N GLY A 294 10.17 7.55 -6.10
CA GLY A 294 9.07 7.69 -5.15
C GLY A 294 8.69 9.15 -4.83
N LEU A 295 9.69 10.02 -4.69
CA LEU A 295 9.50 11.45 -4.46
C LEU A 295 8.82 12.13 -5.65
N LEU A 296 9.32 11.92 -6.87
CA LEU A 296 8.75 12.49 -8.10
C LEU A 296 7.31 12.03 -8.31
N CYS A 297 7.05 10.73 -8.10
CA CYS A 297 5.73 10.14 -8.13
C CYS A 297 4.76 10.75 -7.09
N ARG A 298 5.20 10.93 -5.84
CA ARG A 298 4.38 11.53 -4.79
C ARG A 298 4.07 13.01 -5.08
N LEU A 299 5.07 13.75 -5.55
CA LEU A 299 4.97 15.17 -5.89
C LEU A 299 4.27 15.44 -7.23
N GLN A 300 3.86 14.41 -7.97
CA GLN A 300 3.02 14.58 -9.15
C GLN A 300 1.67 15.20 -8.72
N PRO A 301 1.27 16.34 -9.33
CA PRO A 301 0.05 17.03 -8.96
C PRO A 301 -1.21 16.21 -9.25
N ASN A 302 -2.23 16.43 -8.41
CA ASN A 302 -3.61 16.05 -8.72
C ASN A 302 -4.39 17.28 -9.20
N ARG A 303 -5.35 17.06 -10.09
CA ARG A 303 -6.36 18.05 -10.45
C ARG A 303 -7.30 18.27 -9.27
N THR A 304 -7.44 19.52 -8.84
CA THR A 304 -8.43 19.95 -7.84
C THR A 304 -9.33 21.03 -8.44
N ALA A 305 -10.51 21.26 -7.86
CA ALA A 305 -11.45 22.26 -8.36
C ALA A 305 -10.87 23.69 -8.44
N ALA A 306 -9.85 23.99 -7.63
CA ALA A 306 -9.18 25.29 -7.58
C ALA A 306 -7.94 25.40 -8.50
N THR A 307 -7.50 24.30 -9.12
CA THR A 307 -6.24 24.27 -9.87
C THR A 307 -6.48 24.50 -11.36
N ILE A 308 -6.06 25.66 -11.86
CA ILE A 308 -6.26 26.03 -13.26
C ILE A 308 -5.05 25.64 -14.13
N ARG A 309 -3.80 25.88 -13.67
CA ARG A 309 -2.57 25.54 -14.40
C ARG A 309 -1.40 25.24 -13.47
N TYR A 310 -0.57 24.28 -13.88
CA TYR A 310 0.77 24.08 -13.32
C TYR A 310 1.86 24.39 -14.37
N SER A 311 3.08 24.59 -13.89
CA SER A 311 4.26 24.69 -14.77
C SER A 311 4.55 23.35 -15.45
N TYR A 312 5.13 23.37 -16.64
CA TYR A 312 5.52 22.16 -17.36
C TYR A 312 6.42 21.25 -16.51
N LYS A 313 7.46 21.81 -15.87
CA LYS A 313 8.37 21.07 -14.98
C LYS A 313 7.63 20.34 -13.84
N THR A 314 6.58 20.95 -13.29
CA THR A 314 5.77 20.34 -12.22
C THR A 314 4.91 19.18 -12.73
N MET A 315 4.34 19.29 -13.93
CA MET A 315 3.50 18.24 -14.53
C MET A 315 4.34 17.09 -15.10
N HIS A 316 5.59 17.35 -15.48
CA HIS A 316 6.48 16.37 -16.11
C HIS A 316 7.21 15.43 -15.14
N ARG A 317 6.97 15.55 -13.83
CA ARG A 317 7.66 14.76 -12.78
C ARG A 317 7.45 13.25 -12.95
N ILE A 318 6.26 12.81 -13.36
CA ILE A 318 5.99 11.39 -13.61
C ILE A 318 6.73 10.86 -14.85
N HIS A 319 6.87 11.67 -15.90
CA HIS A 319 7.68 11.30 -17.07
C HIS A 319 9.15 11.16 -16.69
N HIS A 320 9.62 12.07 -15.83
CA HIS A 320 10.95 12.01 -15.24
C HIS A 320 11.17 10.75 -14.39
N ALA A 321 10.21 10.40 -13.54
CA ALA A 321 10.24 9.18 -12.76
C ALA A 321 10.28 7.91 -13.64
N ILE A 322 9.49 7.87 -14.72
CA ILE A 322 9.52 6.77 -15.71
C ILE A 322 10.89 6.68 -16.36
N HIS A 323 11.43 7.80 -16.85
CA HIS A 323 12.73 7.82 -17.51
C HIS A 323 13.85 7.33 -16.57
N LEU A 324 13.84 7.79 -15.32
CA LEU A 324 14.74 7.33 -14.27
C LEU A 324 14.65 5.84 -14.00
N ALA A 325 13.44 5.31 -13.90
CA ALA A 325 13.22 3.88 -13.71
C ALA A 325 13.74 3.05 -14.89
N GLN A 326 13.54 3.52 -16.13
CA GLN A 326 14.09 2.86 -17.33
C GLN A 326 15.61 2.82 -17.30
N LEU A 327 16.26 3.98 -17.11
CA LEU A 327 17.73 4.06 -17.06
C LEU A 327 18.30 3.19 -15.93
N TYR A 328 17.64 3.18 -14.77
CA TYR A 328 18.03 2.31 -13.65
C TYR A 328 18.03 0.83 -14.06
N CYS A 329 16.94 0.35 -14.68
CA CYS A 329 16.82 -1.04 -15.14
C CYS A 329 17.86 -1.37 -16.21
N ASP A 330 18.10 -0.45 -17.16
CA ASP A 330 19.08 -0.62 -18.24
C ASP A 330 20.51 -0.77 -17.70
N VAL A 331 20.88 0.04 -16.70
CA VAL A 331 22.17 -0.06 -16.01
C VAL A 331 22.28 -1.40 -15.27
N HIS A 332 21.25 -1.79 -14.52
CA HIS A 332 21.24 -3.05 -13.76
C HIS A 332 21.35 -4.29 -14.64
N ALA A 333 20.64 -4.29 -15.79
CA ALA A 333 20.71 -5.37 -16.76
C ALA A 333 22.14 -5.56 -17.31
N ARG A 334 22.88 -4.47 -17.55
CA ARG A 334 24.25 -4.50 -18.09
C ARG A 334 25.28 -5.00 -17.07
N HIS A 335 25.11 -4.68 -15.79
CA HIS A 335 26.10 -4.98 -14.77
C HIS A 335 25.94 -6.37 -14.11
N LYS A 336 24.93 -7.17 -14.49
CA LYS A 336 24.63 -8.51 -13.91
C LYS A 336 24.64 -8.53 -12.37
N THR A 337 24.43 -7.40 -11.72
CA THR A 337 24.36 -7.30 -10.26
C THR A 337 23.02 -7.87 -9.81
N SER A 338 23.02 -9.14 -9.42
CA SER A 338 21.84 -9.94 -9.06
C SER A 338 21.13 -9.51 -7.76
N LEU A 339 21.56 -8.43 -7.11
CA LEU A 339 21.29 -8.19 -5.70
C LEU A 339 20.06 -7.33 -5.37
N ASN A 340 19.34 -6.75 -6.35
CA ASN A 340 18.20 -5.87 -6.06
C ASN A 340 16.95 -6.06 -6.94
N ARG A 341 16.67 -7.27 -7.47
CA ARG A 341 15.38 -7.63 -8.13
C ARG A 341 14.16 -7.64 -7.18
N GLY A 342 14.21 -6.90 -6.07
CA GLY A 342 13.20 -6.92 -5.01
C GLY A 342 12.54 -5.57 -4.71
N ARG A 343 13.01 -4.45 -5.28
CA ARG A 343 12.36 -3.14 -5.09
C ARG A 343 11.38 -2.89 -6.24
N PRO A 344 10.08 -2.77 -5.98
CA PRO A 344 9.07 -2.68 -7.03
C PRO A 344 8.96 -1.24 -7.54
N ILE A 345 10.02 -0.73 -8.20
CA ILE A 345 10.09 0.65 -8.74
C ILE A 345 8.90 0.92 -9.67
N TRP A 346 8.62 -0.02 -10.56
CA TRP A 346 7.50 0.06 -11.49
C TRP A 346 6.13 0.05 -10.80
N GLU A 347 6.00 -0.64 -9.67
CA GLU A 347 4.77 -0.61 -8.86
C GLU A 347 4.48 0.80 -8.34
N VAL A 348 5.50 1.55 -7.90
CA VAL A 348 5.35 2.94 -7.41
C VAL A 348 4.89 3.86 -8.54
N VAL A 349 5.50 3.73 -9.71
CA VAL A 349 5.15 4.50 -10.92
C VAL A 349 3.71 4.20 -11.34
N LEU A 350 3.36 2.91 -11.48
CA LEU A 350 2.03 2.48 -11.91
C LEU A 350 0.96 2.87 -10.90
N ASN A 351 1.21 2.73 -9.60
CA ASN A 351 0.29 3.21 -8.56
C ASN A 351 0.02 4.70 -8.71
N THR A 352 1.03 5.49 -9.06
CA THR A 352 0.87 6.93 -9.27
C THR A 352 -0.01 7.21 -10.50
N LEU A 353 0.25 6.55 -11.63
CA LEU A 353 -0.55 6.66 -12.85
C LEU A 353 -2.01 6.20 -12.63
N SER A 354 -2.24 5.27 -11.71
CA SER A 354 -3.57 4.77 -11.36
C SER A 354 -4.40 5.72 -10.47
N ARG A 355 -3.82 6.83 -9.98
CA ARG A 355 -4.55 7.81 -9.14
C ARG A 355 -5.74 8.42 -9.92
N PRO A 356 -6.90 8.65 -9.27
CA PRO A 356 -8.13 9.07 -9.95
C PRO A 356 -8.04 10.46 -10.58
N ASN A 357 -7.32 11.39 -9.95
CA ASN A 357 -7.24 12.79 -10.38
C ASN A 357 -5.80 13.21 -10.72
N ILE A 358 -4.95 12.30 -11.22
CA ILE A 358 -3.60 12.68 -11.66
C ILE A 358 -3.69 13.73 -12.77
N MET A 359 -2.84 14.75 -12.71
CA MET A 359 -2.74 15.78 -13.75
C MET A 359 -1.49 15.56 -14.59
N LEU A 360 -1.66 15.43 -15.91
CA LEU A 360 -0.58 15.23 -16.88
C LEU A 360 -0.49 16.39 -17.87
N ALA A 361 -1.62 17.01 -18.17
CA ALA A 361 -1.71 18.17 -19.05
C ALA A 361 -2.71 19.22 -18.53
N ASN A 362 -2.62 20.44 -19.08
CA ASN A 362 -3.49 21.57 -18.74
C ASN A 362 -4.82 21.55 -19.53
N ASP A 363 -5.09 20.50 -20.31
CA ASP A 363 -6.17 20.41 -21.31
C ASP A 363 -7.47 19.78 -20.77
N GLY A 364 -7.41 18.86 -19.81
CA GLY A 364 -8.59 18.34 -19.10
C GLY A 364 -8.41 16.97 -18.46
N ALA A 365 -9.29 16.62 -17.51
CA ALA A 365 -9.23 15.36 -16.78
C ALA A 365 -9.38 14.12 -17.68
N GLU A 366 -10.16 14.22 -18.75
CA GLU A 366 -10.39 13.09 -19.65
C GLU A 366 -9.13 12.73 -20.45
N ASN A 367 -8.38 13.74 -20.91
CA ASN A 367 -7.11 13.55 -21.61
C ASN A 367 -6.03 13.03 -20.66
N ASP A 368 -6.00 13.51 -19.41
CA ASP A 368 -5.10 13.00 -18.37
C ASP A 368 -5.29 11.48 -18.17
N CYS A 369 -6.52 10.98 -18.19
CA CYS A 369 -6.79 9.56 -17.98
C CYS A 369 -6.26 8.69 -19.13
N ILE A 370 -6.40 9.14 -20.38
CA ILE A 370 -5.88 8.44 -21.56
C ILE A 370 -4.36 8.50 -21.60
N GLN A 371 -3.76 9.68 -21.37
CA GLN A 371 -2.31 9.82 -21.30
C GLN A 371 -1.73 8.95 -20.17
N ALA A 372 -2.40 8.87 -19.02
CA ALA A 372 -1.98 8.01 -17.92
C ALA A 372 -2.00 6.52 -18.32
N LEU A 373 -3.00 6.10 -19.11
CA LEU A 373 -3.06 4.73 -19.63
C LEU A 373 -1.93 4.45 -20.63
N VAL A 374 -1.63 5.37 -21.54
CA VAL A 374 -0.49 5.24 -22.48
C VAL A 374 0.83 5.11 -21.74
N LEU A 375 1.07 5.98 -20.74
CA LEU A 375 2.26 5.90 -19.90
C LEU A 375 2.30 4.61 -19.07
N ALA A 376 1.15 4.13 -18.58
CA ALA A 376 1.06 2.88 -17.83
C ALA A 376 1.38 1.67 -18.72
N THR A 377 0.90 1.65 -19.97
CA THR A 377 1.25 0.60 -20.95
C THR A 377 2.76 0.59 -21.24
N ARG A 378 3.37 1.76 -21.40
CA ARG A 378 4.84 1.87 -21.57
C ARG A 378 5.59 1.39 -20.32
N ALA A 379 5.14 1.78 -19.13
CA ALA A 379 5.73 1.36 -17.86
C ALA A 379 5.60 -0.16 -17.65
N MET A 380 4.47 -0.76 -18.03
CA MET A 380 4.29 -2.22 -18.01
C MET A 380 5.26 -2.93 -18.95
N GLY A 381 5.49 -2.41 -20.16
CA GLY A 381 6.48 -2.97 -21.09
C GLY A 381 7.90 -2.94 -20.54
N ALA A 382 8.29 -1.84 -19.89
CA ALA A 382 9.58 -1.73 -19.22
C ALA A 382 9.68 -2.66 -17.98
N ALA A 383 8.60 -2.79 -17.20
CA ALA A 383 8.54 -3.68 -16.04
C ALA A 383 8.64 -5.17 -16.42
N GLU A 384 7.98 -5.56 -17.51
CA GLU A 384 8.04 -6.92 -18.06
C GLU A 384 9.46 -7.27 -18.53
N ALA A 385 10.15 -6.34 -19.19
CA ALA A 385 11.53 -6.55 -19.62
C ALA A 385 12.51 -6.75 -18.45
N ASP A 386 12.25 -6.12 -17.30
CA ASP A 386 13.11 -6.16 -16.12
C ASP A 386 12.83 -7.38 -15.21
N THR A 387 11.57 -7.52 -14.77
CA THR A 387 11.17 -8.50 -13.74
C THR A 387 10.14 -9.52 -14.20
N GLY A 388 9.72 -9.47 -15.46
CA GLY A 388 8.57 -10.21 -15.96
C GLY A 388 7.23 -9.58 -15.53
N VAL A 389 6.13 -10.16 -15.97
CA VAL A 389 4.79 -9.73 -15.57
C VAL A 389 4.56 -10.09 -14.10
N GLN A 390 4.15 -9.12 -13.28
CA GLN A 390 3.84 -9.32 -11.86
C GLN A 390 2.44 -8.78 -11.50
N MET A 391 1.75 -9.45 -10.57
CA MET A 391 0.44 -9.02 -10.08
C MET A 391 0.47 -7.61 -9.45
N ALA A 392 1.57 -7.26 -8.77
CA ALA A 392 1.74 -5.94 -8.14
C ALA A 392 1.70 -4.79 -9.17
N CYS A 393 2.16 -5.03 -10.40
CA CYS A 393 2.11 -4.07 -11.51
C CYS A 393 0.78 -4.15 -12.29
N LEU A 394 0.20 -5.35 -12.42
CA LEU A 394 -1.06 -5.54 -13.15
C LEU A 394 -2.25 -4.85 -12.44
N ASP A 395 -2.33 -4.90 -11.10
CA ASP A 395 -3.40 -4.24 -10.33
C ASP A 395 -3.53 -2.72 -10.57
N PRO A 396 -2.46 -1.91 -10.45
CA PRO A 396 -2.53 -0.49 -10.79
C PRO A 396 -2.76 -0.25 -12.29
N PHE A 397 -2.27 -1.12 -13.18
CA PHE A 397 -2.57 -1.04 -14.60
C PHE A 397 -4.08 -1.21 -14.88
N MET A 398 -4.71 -2.22 -14.29
CA MET A 398 -6.17 -2.44 -14.36
C MET A 398 -6.96 -1.22 -13.90
N ARG A 399 -6.54 -0.56 -12.80
CA ARG A 399 -7.15 0.69 -12.34
C ARG A 399 -6.97 1.84 -13.32
N ALA A 400 -5.84 1.94 -14.01
CA ALA A 400 -5.63 2.94 -15.06
C ALA A 400 -6.58 2.70 -16.26
N VAL A 401 -6.79 1.44 -16.66
CA VAL A 401 -7.77 1.05 -17.68
C VAL A 401 -9.19 1.44 -17.27
N GLN A 402 -9.61 1.08 -16.06
CA GLN A 402 -10.94 1.44 -15.52
C GLN A 402 -11.17 2.95 -15.57
N LYS A 403 -10.18 3.75 -15.13
CA LYS A 403 -10.26 5.21 -15.11
C LYS A 403 -10.42 5.78 -16.52
N ALA A 404 -9.62 5.31 -17.48
CA ALA A 404 -9.68 5.73 -18.87
C ALA A 404 -11.05 5.45 -19.51
N ALA A 405 -11.67 4.33 -19.18
CA ALA A 405 -13.00 3.98 -19.67
C ALA A 405 -14.12 4.73 -18.94
N PHE A 406 -14.10 4.81 -17.61
CA PHE A 406 -15.14 5.47 -16.81
C PHE A 406 -15.26 6.97 -17.09
N VAL A 407 -14.15 7.67 -17.32
CA VAL A 407 -14.18 9.11 -17.58
C VAL A 407 -15.00 9.46 -18.84
N ARG A 408 -15.13 8.51 -19.78
CA ARG A 408 -15.89 8.68 -21.03
C ARG A 408 -17.34 8.21 -20.94
N LEU A 409 -17.69 7.43 -19.92
CA LEU A 409 -19.00 6.79 -19.80
C LEU A 409 -20.18 7.80 -19.84
N PRO A 410 -20.14 8.96 -19.17
CA PRO A 410 -21.20 9.96 -19.28
C PRO A 410 -21.37 10.51 -20.71
N THR A 411 -20.26 10.76 -21.40
CA THR A 411 -20.24 11.23 -22.79
C THR A 411 -20.83 10.19 -23.74
N LEU A 412 -20.54 8.90 -23.50
CA LEU A 412 -21.14 7.79 -24.25
C LEU A 412 -22.66 7.71 -24.04
N LEU A 413 -23.13 7.79 -22.79
CA LEU A 413 -24.56 7.79 -22.48
C LEU A 413 -25.33 8.94 -23.15
N GLN A 414 -24.71 10.13 -23.25
CA GLN A 414 -25.29 11.24 -24.00
C GLN A 414 -25.28 11.00 -25.51
N GLY A 415 -24.17 10.46 -26.04
CA GLY A 415 -24.03 10.13 -27.46
C GLY A 415 -25.04 9.10 -27.96
N VAL A 416 -25.31 8.05 -27.17
CA VAL A 416 -26.31 7.01 -27.48
C VAL A 416 -27.73 7.60 -27.54
N LYS A 417 -28.06 8.60 -26.71
CA LYS A 417 -29.37 9.28 -26.75
C LYS A 417 -29.53 10.19 -27.96
N LEU A 418 -28.43 10.71 -28.52
CA LEU A 418 -28.40 11.63 -29.65
C LEU A 418 -28.13 10.92 -31.00
N TRP A 419 -28.05 9.59 -30.99
CA TRP A 419 -27.64 8.70 -32.09
C TRP A 419 -28.37 8.99 -33.41
N ASP A 420 -29.65 9.36 -33.36
CA ASP A 420 -30.53 9.44 -34.53
C ASP A 420 -30.19 10.51 -35.59
N LYS A 421 -29.13 11.34 -35.41
CA LYS A 421 -28.93 12.53 -36.28
C LYS A 421 -27.54 12.73 -36.91
N SER A 422 -26.46 12.07 -36.49
CA SER A 422 -25.14 12.25 -37.14
C SER A 422 -24.23 11.04 -36.96
N GLY A 423 -24.22 10.15 -37.96
CA GLY A 423 -23.52 8.86 -37.92
C GLY A 423 -21.98 8.88 -37.93
N LYS A 424 -21.31 9.89 -37.37
CA LYS A 424 -19.84 9.97 -37.27
C LYS A 424 -19.39 10.77 -36.04
N SER A 425 -19.33 10.13 -34.87
CA SER A 425 -18.74 10.70 -33.65
C SER A 425 -17.88 9.63 -32.98
N GLU A 426 -16.72 10.02 -32.43
CA GLU A 426 -15.77 9.15 -31.71
C GLU A 426 -16.45 8.38 -30.56
N GLY A 427 -17.51 8.94 -29.96
CA GLY A 427 -18.34 8.26 -28.98
C GLY A 427 -19.07 7.02 -29.52
N LEU A 428 -19.41 6.97 -30.81
CA LEU A 428 -20.08 5.81 -31.44
C LEU A 428 -19.14 4.61 -31.56
N GLU A 429 -17.85 4.85 -31.81
CA GLU A 429 -16.84 3.78 -31.87
C GLU A 429 -16.64 3.16 -30.48
N LEU A 430 -16.56 3.97 -29.43
CA LEU A 430 -16.42 3.49 -28.04
C LEU A 430 -17.64 2.70 -27.54
N VAL A 431 -18.85 3.04 -27.96
CA VAL A 431 -20.07 2.28 -27.64
C VAL A 431 -20.00 0.84 -28.18
N SER A 432 -19.25 0.59 -29.27
CA SER A 432 -19.11 -0.76 -29.83
C SER A 432 -18.48 -1.78 -28.87
N LEU A 433 -17.76 -1.32 -27.85
CA LEU A 433 -17.21 -2.17 -26.79
C LEU A 433 -18.30 -2.93 -26.02
N TYR A 434 -19.52 -2.38 -25.92
CA TYR A 434 -20.60 -2.95 -25.08
C TYR A 434 -21.65 -3.69 -25.91
N SER A 435 -21.22 -4.34 -26.99
CA SER A 435 -22.12 -5.09 -27.87
C SER A 435 -22.62 -6.37 -27.18
N ARG A 436 -23.91 -6.67 -27.34
CA ARG A 436 -24.52 -7.91 -26.79
C ARG A 436 -23.89 -9.14 -27.45
N GLN A 437 -23.61 -10.16 -26.65
CA GLN A 437 -23.16 -11.46 -27.15
C GLN A 437 -24.34 -12.38 -27.38
N VAL A 438 -24.58 -12.71 -28.65
CA VAL A 438 -25.71 -13.54 -29.08
C VAL A 438 -25.33 -15.03 -29.12
N MET A 439 -24.05 -15.34 -29.30
CA MET A 439 -23.56 -16.71 -29.40
C MET A 439 -23.21 -17.28 -28.01
N PRO A 440 -23.50 -18.57 -27.74
CA PRO A 440 -23.13 -19.22 -26.50
C PRO A 440 -21.61 -19.34 -26.36
N THR A 441 -21.08 -18.98 -25.19
CA THR A 441 -19.68 -19.22 -24.84
C THR A 441 -19.55 -20.68 -24.38
N PRO A 442 -18.80 -21.54 -25.08
CA PRO A 442 -18.72 -22.95 -24.74
C PRO A 442 -18.09 -23.16 -23.37
N VAL A 443 -18.59 -24.17 -22.65
CA VAL A 443 -18.00 -24.59 -21.37
C VAL A 443 -16.58 -25.11 -21.62
N PRO A 444 -15.55 -24.59 -20.94
CA PRO A 444 -14.18 -25.05 -21.15
C PRO A 444 -14.04 -26.54 -20.80
N ALA A 445 -13.62 -27.36 -21.76
CA ALA A 445 -13.43 -28.81 -21.57
C ALA A 445 -12.10 -29.16 -20.87
N GLY A 446 -11.10 -28.27 -20.94
CA GLY A 446 -9.79 -28.39 -20.30
C GLY A 446 -9.49 -27.24 -19.34
N PRO A 447 -8.20 -26.99 -19.00
CA PRO A 447 -7.83 -25.83 -18.20
C PRO A 447 -8.27 -24.54 -18.92
N VAL A 448 -8.92 -23.66 -18.16
CA VAL A 448 -9.43 -22.36 -18.59
C VAL A 448 -8.26 -21.41 -18.84
N TYR A 449 -7.29 -21.36 -17.93
CA TYR A 449 -6.07 -20.56 -18.06
C TYR A 449 -4.84 -21.45 -17.81
N GLY A 450 -4.33 -22.13 -18.85
CA GLY A 450 -3.10 -22.95 -18.77
C GLY A 450 -2.79 -23.77 -20.04
N ARG A 451 -1.53 -24.20 -20.21
CA ARG A 451 -1.09 -25.16 -21.24
C ARG A 451 -1.46 -26.60 -20.84
N GLN A 452 -1.70 -27.47 -21.82
CA GLN A 452 -1.96 -28.90 -21.57
C GLN A 452 -0.74 -29.60 -20.92
N PRO A 453 -0.95 -30.56 -19.99
CA PRO A 453 0.14 -31.36 -19.40
C PRO A 453 0.96 -32.19 -20.41
N SER A 454 0.48 -32.39 -21.64
CA SER A 454 1.16 -33.19 -22.66
C SER A 454 2.27 -32.46 -23.43
N GLU A 455 2.51 -31.18 -23.15
CA GLU A 455 3.62 -30.40 -23.72
C GLU A 455 4.87 -30.36 -22.81
N TRP A 456 4.89 -31.16 -21.75
CA TRP A 456 6.12 -31.39 -21.00
C TRP A 456 7.02 -32.29 -21.86
N PRO A 457 8.26 -31.89 -22.20
CA PRO A 457 9.18 -32.78 -22.88
C PRO A 457 9.30 -34.06 -22.03
N SER A 458 9.07 -35.21 -22.66
CA SER A 458 9.31 -36.51 -22.02
C SER A 458 10.72 -36.54 -21.46
N ASP A 459 10.88 -37.20 -20.30
CA ASP A 459 12.13 -37.42 -19.54
C ASP A 459 13.26 -38.03 -20.39
N SER A 460 13.84 -37.25 -21.30
CA SER A 460 15.09 -37.56 -22.00
C SER A 460 16.02 -36.36 -21.87
N GLU A 461 16.91 -36.51 -20.90
CA GLU A 461 18.28 -36.02 -20.80
C GLU A 461 18.66 -34.71 -21.54
N GLU A 462 19.09 -33.75 -20.71
CA GLU A 462 20.10 -32.73 -21.02
C GLU A 462 19.78 -31.73 -22.12
N ASP A 463 18.77 -30.88 -21.90
CA ASP A 463 18.80 -29.50 -22.39
C ASP A 463 18.16 -28.56 -21.35
N GLU A 464 18.98 -27.69 -20.75
CA GLU A 464 18.57 -26.63 -19.80
C GLU A 464 17.78 -25.50 -20.51
N SER A 465 16.72 -25.86 -21.24
CA SER A 465 15.84 -24.94 -21.95
C SER A 465 14.69 -24.45 -21.05
N TRP A 466 15.00 -23.84 -19.90
CA TRP A 466 14.00 -23.12 -19.10
C TRP A 466 13.71 -21.69 -19.62
N GLN A 467 14.10 -21.38 -20.85
CA GLN A 467 14.08 -20.03 -21.42
C GLN A 467 13.35 -19.92 -22.78
N GLU A 468 12.31 -20.72 -23.04
CA GLU A 468 11.30 -20.24 -23.99
C GLU A 468 10.53 -19.09 -23.32
N ILE A 469 11.09 -17.88 -23.44
CA ILE A 469 10.51 -16.61 -22.98
C ILE A 469 9.09 -16.55 -23.55
N PRO A 470 8.03 -16.55 -22.72
CA PRO A 470 6.69 -16.26 -23.22
C PRO A 470 6.76 -14.96 -24.01
N THR A 471 6.26 -14.94 -25.24
CA THR A 471 6.23 -13.73 -26.07
C THR A 471 5.81 -12.52 -25.23
N PRO A 472 6.62 -11.44 -25.16
CA PRO A 472 6.38 -10.35 -24.23
C PRO A 472 5.00 -9.76 -24.48
N VAL A 473 4.18 -9.67 -23.43
CA VAL A 473 2.79 -9.23 -23.48
C VAL A 473 2.71 -7.74 -23.81
N PHE A 474 3.61 -6.95 -23.24
CA PHE A 474 3.67 -5.49 -23.33
C PHE A 474 4.88 -4.99 -24.13
N GLY A 475 5.49 -5.83 -24.97
CA GLY A 475 6.70 -5.51 -25.75
C GLY A 475 6.68 -4.14 -26.46
N GLN A 476 7.88 -3.61 -26.76
CA GLN A 476 8.08 -2.26 -27.32
C GLN A 476 7.10 -1.96 -28.47
N GLN A 477 6.30 -0.90 -28.30
CA GLN A 477 5.37 -0.42 -29.32
C GLN A 477 6.13 -0.09 -30.62
N ALA A 478 5.53 -0.47 -31.76
CA ALA A 478 5.89 0.05 -33.07
C ALA A 478 5.68 1.58 -33.11
N ALA A 479 6.41 2.26 -34.00
CA ALA A 479 6.52 3.72 -34.07
C ALA A 479 5.20 4.51 -34.22
N ASP A 480 4.08 3.87 -34.54
CA ASP A 480 2.77 4.49 -34.60
C ASP A 480 1.97 4.23 -33.31
N SER A 481 2.08 5.15 -32.34
CA SER A 481 1.17 5.15 -31.19
C SER A 481 -0.29 5.29 -31.68
N PRO A 482 -1.22 4.43 -31.24
CA PRO A 482 -2.62 4.54 -31.65
C PRO A 482 -3.16 5.94 -31.35
N GLN A 483 -3.66 6.62 -32.40
CA GLN A 483 -4.13 8.00 -32.29
C GLN A 483 -5.55 8.11 -31.72
N ARG A 484 -6.34 7.03 -31.79
CA ARG A 484 -7.74 7.00 -31.34
C ARG A 484 -7.89 6.40 -29.94
N VAL A 485 -8.78 6.96 -29.14
CA VAL A 485 -9.02 6.53 -27.75
C VAL A 485 -9.49 5.07 -27.67
N LEU A 486 -10.36 4.63 -28.58
CA LEU A 486 -10.84 3.25 -28.63
C LEU A 486 -9.70 2.24 -28.81
N ASP A 487 -8.78 2.53 -29.73
CA ASP A 487 -7.67 1.63 -30.04
C ASP A 487 -6.71 1.51 -28.85
N ILE A 488 -6.50 2.60 -28.11
CA ILE A 488 -5.71 2.61 -26.87
C ILE A 488 -6.36 1.70 -25.81
N ILE A 489 -7.68 1.81 -25.61
CA ILE A 489 -8.39 1.00 -24.61
C ILE A 489 -8.41 -0.48 -25.01
N ARG A 490 -8.63 -0.80 -26.29
CA ARG A 490 -8.60 -2.19 -26.80
C ARG A 490 -7.22 -2.82 -26.68
N ASP A 491 -6.16 -2.12 -27.10
CA ASP A 491 -4.79 -2.59 -26.94
C ASP A 491 -4.46 -2.86 -25.47
N ALA A 492 -4.85 -1.96 -24.57
CA ALA A 492 -4.68 -2.15 -23.13
C ALA A 492 -5.48 -3.35 -22.59
N SER A 493 -6.73 -3.55 -23.05
CA SER A 493 -7.57 -4.70 -22.71
C SER A 493 -6.91 -6.01 -23.15
N ASP A 494 -6.44 -6.10 -24.39
CA ASP A 494 -5.82 -7.31 -24.93
C ASP A 494 -4.50 -7.66 -24.24
N LYS A 495 -3.69 -6.65 -23.91
CA LYS A 495 -2.48 -6.83 -23.11
C LYS A 495 -2.81 -7.26 -21.68
N MET A 496 -3.81 -6.65 -21.05
CA MET A 496 -4.30 -7.05 -19.73
C MET A 496 -4.77 -8.51 -19.70
N LYS A 497 -5.57 -8.94 -20.69
CA LYS A 497 -6.05 -10.33 -20.80
C LYS A 497 -4.88 -11.31 -20.94
N ARG A 498 -3.92 -11.03 -21.82
CA ARG A 498 -2.72 -11.86 -21.97
C ARG A 498 -1.90 -11.94 -20.67
N ALA A 499 -1.70 -10.81 -20.00
CA ALA A 499 -0.99 -10.74 -18.72
C ALA A 499 -1.72 -11.51 -17.61
N TRP A 500 -3.04 -11.45 -17.57
CA TRP A 500 -3.83 -12.23 -16.60
C TRP A 500 -3.65 -13.73 -16.83
N ARG A 501 -3.73 -14.18 -18.09
CA ARG A 501 -3.60 -15.60 -18.44
C ARG A 501 -2.22 -16.15 -18.10
N THR A 502 -1.15 -15.37 -18.24
CA THR A 502 0.20 -15.80 -17.83
C THR A 502 0.32 -15.93 -16.32
N LEU A 503 -0.31 -15.04 -15.54
CA LEU A 503 -0.25 -15.06 -14.07
C LEU A 503 -1.19 -16.10 -13.45
N ALA A 504 -2.39 -16.27 -14.00
CA ALA A 504 -3.41 -17.19 -13.50
C ALA A 504 -2.99 -18.66 -13.65
N GLY A 505 -2.19 -18.99 -14.67
CA GLY A 505 -1.70 -20.35 -14.91
C GLY A 505 -0.59 -20.84 -13.96
N VAL A 506 0.01 -19.94 -13.16
CA VAL A 506 1.18 -20.25 -12.30
C VAL A 506 0.80 -20.61 -10.85
N GLY A 507 -0.50 -20.74 -10.53
CA GLY A 507 -0.98 -21.27 -9.24
C GLY A 507 -1.45 -20.21 -8.20
N PRO A 508 -1.43 -20.50 -6.88
CA PRO A 508 -2.24 -19.84 -5.85
C PRO A 508 -1.84 -18.40 -5.45
N GLN A 509 -0.99 -17.74 -6.25
CA GLN A 509 -0.52 -16.37 -6.01
C GLN A 509 -1.61 -15.31 -6.22
N VAL A 510 -2.66 -15.61 -7.00
CA VAL A 510 -3.79 -14.72 -7.23
C VAL A 510 -4.69 -14.68 -6.00
N LYS A 511 -4.90 -13.48 -5.44
CA LYS A 511 -5.78 -13.25 -4.27
C LYS A 511 -7.18 -12.82 -4.71
N PRO A 512 -8.23 -13.00 -3.88
CA PRO A 512 -9.59 -12.55 -4.19
C PRO A 512 -9.73 -11.09 -4.63
N VAL A 513 -8.92 -10.19 -4.06
CA VAL A 513 -8.91 -8.78 -4.46
C VAL A 513 -8.49 -8.59 -5.93
N ASN A 514 -7.55 -9.41 -6.42
CA ASN A 514 -7.09 -9.36 -7.81
C ASN A 514 -8.19 -9.83 -8.77
N ILE A 515 -8.88 -10.92 -8.42
CA ILE A 515 -9.98 -11.49 -9.21
C ILE A 515 -11.12 -10.46 -9.34
N ASN A 516 -11.50 -9.84 -8.22
CA ASN A 516 -12.51 -8.78 -8.21
C ASN A 516 -12.09 -7.57 -9.07
N ASN A 517 -10.84 -7.13 -8.96
CA ASN A 517 -10.34 -6.02 -9.76
C ASN A 517 -10.34 -6.36 -11.26
N TYR A 518 -9.93 -7.57 -11.63
CA TYR A 518 -9.95 -8.03 -13.02
C TYR A 518 -11.38 -8.12 -13.57
N MET A 519 -12.29 -8.77 -12.86
CA MET A 519 -13.72 -8.86 -13.23
C MET A 519 -14.34 -7.48 -13.45
N ARG A 520 -14.10 -6.53 -12.53
CA ARG A 520 -14.59 -5.15 -12.67
C ARG A 520 -13.96 -4.44 -13.87
N THR A 521 -12.70 -4.71 -14.18
CA THR A 521 -12.05 -4.09 -15.35
C THR A 521 -12.65 -4.63 -16.64
N LEU A 522 -12.85 -5.94 -16.75
CA LEU A 522 -13.49 -6.58 -17.90
C LEU A 522 -14.90 -6.05 -18.15
N ALA A 523 -15.70 -5.87 -17.09
CA ALA A 523 -17.04 -5.28 -17.19
C ALA A 523 -17.00 -3.87 -17.80
N VAL A 524 -16.01 -3.08 -17.40
CA VAL A 524 -15.85 -1.69 -17.84
C VAL A 524 -15.33 -1.57 -19.26
N VAL A 525 -14.58 -2.55 -19.77
CA VAL A 525 -14.14 -2.58 -21.17
C VAL A 525 -15.06 -3.39 -22.08
N GLY A 526 -16.14 -3.97 -21.56
CA GLY A 526 -17.14 -4.73 -22.33
C GLY A 526 -16.71 -6.14 -22.73
N GLU A 527 -15.75 -6.75 -22.03
CA GLU A 527 -15.17 -8.06 -22.36
C GLU A 527 -15.95 -9.21 -21.70
N TYR A 528 -17.21 -9.40 -22.08
CA TYR A 528 -18.12 -10.34 -21.42
C TYR A 528 -17.70 -11.81 -21.56
N GLU A 529 -17.15 -12.20 -22.71
CA GLU A 529 -16.58 -13.54 -22.94
C GLU A 529 -15.50 -13.87 -21.91
N GLU A 530 -14.59 -12.93 -21.66
CA GLU A 530 -13.52 -13.13 -20.69
C GLU A 530 -14.08 -13.17 -19.25
N MET A 531 -15.16 -12.45 -18.95
CA MET A 531 -15.83 -12.55 -17.65
C MET A 531 -16.42 -13.94 -17.41
N VAL A 532 -16.94 -14.58 -18.47
CA VAL A 532 -17.40 -15.98 -18.41
C VAL A 532 -16.23 -16.92 -18.15
N LEU A 533 -15.13 -16.76 -18.88
CA LEU A 533 -13.91 -17.56 -18.66
C LEU A 533 -13.37 -17.39 -17.25
N LEU A 534 -13.29 -16.15 -16.74
CA LEU A 534 -12.83 -15.87 -15.39
C LEU A 534 -13.71 -16.56 -14.33
N THR A 535 -15.02 -16.58 -14.54
CA THR A 535 -15.97 -17.25 -13.63
C THR A 535 -15.80 -18.77 -13.68
N TRP A 536 -15.61 -19.35 -14.86
CA TRP A 536 -15.29 -20.78 -14.99
C TRP A 536 -13.96 -21.13 -14.33
N TRP A 537 -12.92 -20.33 -14.54
CA TRP A 537 -11.61 -20.53 -13.91
C TRP A 537 -11.69 -20.45 -12.38
N LEU A 538 -12.39 -19.43 -11.87
CA LEU A 538 -12.61 -19.25 -10.43
C LEU A 538 -13.18 -20.54 -9.81
N VAL A 539 -14.15 -21.14 -10.48
CA VAL A 539 -14.89 -22.30 -9.99
C VAL A 539 -14.19 -23.63 -10.22
N LYS A 540 -13.62 -23.85 -11.41
CA LYS A 540 -13.03 -25.13 -11.80
C LYS A 540 -11.60 -25.31 -11.30
N GLU A 541 -10.85 -24.22 -11.15
CA GLU A 541 -9.41 -24.28 -10.88
C GLU A 541 -9.03 -23.54 -9.61
N TRP A 542 -9.42 -22.27 -9.46
CA TRP A 542 -8.93 -21.47 -8.35
C TRP A 542 -9.53 -21.89 -7.00
N LEU A 543 -10.85 -22.04 -6.89
CA LEU A 543 -11.52 -22.44 -5.65
C LEU A 543 -11.03 -23.81 -5.12
N PRO A 544 -10.92 -24.87 -5.96
CA PRO A 544 -10.42 -26.18 -5.51
C PRO A 544 -8.99 -26.17 -4.94
N THR A 545 -8.14 -25.21 -5.34
CA THR A 545 -6.76 -25.13 -4.82
C THR A 545 -6.67 -24.60 -3.38
N ARG A 546 -7.77 -24.09 -2.82
CA ARG A 546 -7.81 -23.58 -1.45
C ARG A 546 -8.16 -24.73 -0.48
N THR A 547 -7.17 -25.19 0.27
CA THR A 547 -7.36 -26.22 1.32
C THR A 547 -8.30 -25.74 2.42
N GLU A 548 -8.94 -26.69 3.10
CA GLU A 548 -10.01 -26.49 4.09
C GLU A 548 -9.71 -25.38 5.11
N GLY A 549 -10.44 -24.26 4.96
CA GLY A 549 -10.45 -23.12 5.87
C GLY A 549 -11.45 -22.08 5.38
N SER A 550 -12.26 -21.53 6.28
CA SER A 550 -13.17 -20.43 5.94
C SER A 550 -12.36 -19.23 5.47
N PHE A 551 -12.75 -18.59 4.35
CA PHE A 551 -12.15 -17.34 3.91
C PHE A 551 -12.20 -16.30 5.04
N SER A 552 -11.20 -15.43 5.11
CA SER A 552 -11.33 -14.24 5.95
C SER A 552 -12.54 -13.43 5.47
N SER A 553 -13.18 -12.68 6.38
CA SER A 553 -14.33 -11.82 6.03
C SER A 553 -14.00 -10.87 4.85
N GLY A 554 -12.75 -10.40 4.77
CA GLY A 554 -12.28 -9.59 3.65
C GLY A 554 -12.20 -10.36 2.33
N GLU A 555 -11.65 -11.57 2.33
CA GLU A 555 -11.54 -12.40 1.12
C GLU A 555 -12.91 -12.81 0.58
N GLY A 556 -13.82 -13.26 1.45
CA GLY A 556 -15.20 -13.58 1.07
C GLY A 556 -15.90 -12.40 0.41
N LYS A 557 -15.77 -11.19 1.00
CA LYS A 557 -16.35 -9.96 0.43
C LYS A 557 -15.88 -9.67 -0.99
N HIS A 558 -14.59 -9.90 -1.31
CA HIS A 558 -14.09 -9.67 -2.67
C HIS A 558 -14.63 -10.71 -3.66
N LEU A 559 -14.75 -11.98 -3.26
CA LEU A 559 -15.34 -13.03 -4.10
C LEU A 559 -16.83 -12.75 -4.37
N THR A 560 -17.61 -12.38 -3.34
CA THR A 560 -19.01 -11.99 -3.52
C THR A 560 -19.13 -10.79 -4.45
N ARG A 561 -18.29 -9.75 -4.30
CA ARG A 561 -18.28 -8.60 -5.22
C ARG A 561 -17.91 -8.97 -6.65
N THR A 562 -17.07 -9.98 -6.84
CA THR A 562 -16.72 -10.51 -8.17
C THR A 562 -17.98 -11.06 -8.86
N LEU A 563 -18.75 -11.90 -8.17
CA LEU A 563 -19.99 -12.46 -8.72
C LEU A 563 -21.07 -11.40 -8.91
N LEU A 564 -21.19 -10.44 -7.99
CA LEU A 564 -22.11 -9.31 -8.13
C LEU A 564 -21.79 -8.48 -9.39
N ALA A 565 -20.52 -8.20 -9.65
CA ALA A 565 -20.10 -7.51 -10.87
C ALA A 565 -20.41 -8.34 -12.14
N PHE A 566 -20.21 -9.66 -12.11
CA PHE A 566 -20.59 -10.54 -13.21
C PHE A 566 -22.09 -10.49 -13.49
N ARG A 567 -22.92 -10.65 -12.45
CA ARG A 567 -24.39 -10.63 -12.56
C ARG A 567 -24.92 -9.27 -13.00
N ALA A 568 -24.34 -8.17 -12.52
CA ALA A 568 -24.77 -6.82 -12.86
C ALA A 568 -24.47 -6.46 -14.33
N PHE A 569 -23.31 -6.88 -14.86
CA PHE A 569 -22.80 -6.33 -16.12
C PHE A 569 -22.64 -7.35 -17.25
N ALA A 570 -22.26 -8.61 -16.96
CA ALA A 570 -22.07 -9.63 -17.99
C ALA A 570 -23.32 -10.48 -18.22
N GLU A 571 -23.90 -11.06 -17.16
CA GLU A 571 -25.14 -11.86 -17.23
C GLU A 571 -26.23 -11.25 -18.13
N PRO A 572 -26.51 -9.94 -18.06
CA PRO A 572 -27.56 -9.35 -18.87
C PRO A 572 -27.20 -9.18 -20.37
N MET A 573 -25.92 -9.38 -20.73
CA MET A 573 -25.37 -9.25 -22.09
C MET A 573 -25.07 -10.60 -22.75
N LEU A 574 -25.22 -11.70 -22.02
CA LEU A 574 -24.94 -13.07 -22.47
C LEU A 574 -26.23 -13.79 -22.90
N CYS A 575 -26.08 -14.95 -23.54
CA CYS A 575 -27.22 -15.83 -23.82
C CYS A 575 -27.61 -16.67 -22.58
N ASP A 576 -28.89 -17.04 -22.49
CA ASP A 576 -29.46 -17.75 -21.34
C ASP A 576 -28.79 -19.11 -21.10
N GLU A 577 -28.38 -19.81 -22.15
CA GLU A 577 -27.68 -21.10 -22.07
C GLU A 577 -26.36 -21.00 -21.29
N THR A 578 -25.57 -19.96 -21.56
CA THR A 578 -24.27 -19.73 -20.91
C THR A 578 -24.46 -19.44 -19.41
N VAL A 579 -25.47 -18.62 -19.08
CA VAL A 579 -25.78 -18.24 -17.70
C VAL A 579 -26.34 -19.43 -16.91
N ALA A 580 -27.22 -20.23 -17.52
CA ALA A 580 -27.80 -21.41 -16.89
C ALA A 580 -26.71 -22.43 -16.49
N ALA A 581 -25.75 -22.69 -17.37
CA ALA A 581 -24.64 -23.61 -17.10
C ALA A 581 -23.77 -23.15 -15.90
N LEU A 582 -23.50 -21.85 -15.78
CA LEU A 582 -22.76 -21.29 -14.64
C LEU A 582 -23.56 -21.40 -13.34
N ARG A 583 -24.86 -21.05 -13.37
CA ARG A 583 -25.76 -21.15 -12.21
C ARG A 583 -25.89 -22.58 -11.69
N GLU A 584 -26.03 -23.54 -12.60
CA GLU A 584 -26.08 -24.97 -12.25
C GLU A 584 -24.79 -25.40 -11.55
N LYS A 585 -23.63 -24.97 -12.07
CA LYS A 585 -22.34 -25.29 -11.46
C LYS A 585 -22.21 -24.72 -10.04
N PHE A 586 -22.64 -23.48 -9.80
CA PHE A 586 -22.64 -22.87 -8.46
C PHE A 586 -23.64 -23.56 -7.51
N SER A 587 -24.82 -23.94 -8.00
CA SER A 587 -25.80 -24.70 -7.20
C SER A 587 -25.24 -26.06 -6.75
N ALA A 588 -24.45 -26.72 -7.61
CA ALA A 588 -23.75 -27.96 -7.25
C ALA A 588 -22.63 -27.72 -6.20
N LEU A 589 -22.01 -26.55 -6.17
CA LEU A 589 -21.02 -26.17 -5.16
C LEU A 589 -21.66 -25.81 -3.83
N ASP A 590 -22.79 -25.11 -3.83
CA ASP A 590 -23.54 -24.77 -2.63
C ASP A 590 -24.04 -26.03 -1.90
N SER A 591 -24.47 -27.04 -2.65
CA SER A 591 -24.91 -28.33 -2.10
C SER A 591 -23.77 -29.22 -1.60
N ALA A 592 -22.57 -29.13 -2.20
CA ALA A 592 -21.41 -29.93 -1.82
C ALA A 592 -20.47 -29.25 -0.80
N SER A 593 -20.50 -27.92 -0.69
CA SER A 593 -19.51 -27.13 0.03
C SER A 593 -20.10 -25.91 0.74
N ALA A 594 -20.90 -26.15 1.77
CA ALA A 594 -21.22 -25.14 2.80
C ALA A 594 -19.96 -24.61 3.58
N LYS A 595 -18.75 -24.96 3.13
CA LYS A 595 -17.46 -24.68 3.78
C LYS A 595 -16.87 -23.30 3.43
N HIS A 596 -17.33 -22.65 2.36
CA HIS A 596 -16.72 -21.40 1.85
C HIS A 596 -17.61 -20.16 1.93
N GLY A 597 -18.93 -20.32 2.13
CA GLY A 597 -19.88 -19.19 2.25
C GLY A 597 -20.05 -18.36 0.97
N LEU A 598 -19.73 -18.92 -0.20
CA LEU A 598 -19.87 -18.27 -1.50
C LEU A 598 -21.10 -18.83 -2.23
N HIS A 599 -22.17 -18.04 -2.33
CA HIS A 599 -23.39 -18.39 -3.06
C HIS A 599 -23.51 -17.63 -4.38
N TRP A 600 -24.40 -18.09 -5.26
CA TRP A 600 -24.80 -17.30 -6.43
C TRP A 600 -25.65 -16.09 -5.96
N PRO A 601 -25.24 -14.83 -6.22
CA PRO A 601 -25.93 -13.68 -5.65
C PRO A 601 -27.39 -13.57 -6.09
N HIS A 602 -28.24 -12.95 -5.28
CA HIS A 602 -29.66 -12.68 -5.57
C HIS A 602 -29.85 -11.30 -6.21
N ASP A 603 -30.98 -11.10 -6.90
CA ASP A 603 -31.25 -9.83 -7.61
C ASP A 603 -31.35 -8.61 -6.67
N ALA A 604 -31.68 -8.81 -5.40
CA ALA A 604 -31.64 -7.75 -4.40
C ALA A 604 -30.19 -7.31 -4.08
N GLU A 605 -29.27 -8.28 -3.93
CA GLU A 605 -27.85 -8.01 -3.66
C GLU A 605 -27.19 -7.32 -4.85
N VAL A 606 -27.58 -7.68 -6.09
CA VAL A 606 -27.09 -7.04 -7.32
C VAL A 606 -27.52 -5.57 -7.38
N ARG A 607 -28.79 -5.26 -7.08
CA ARG A 607 -29.28 -3.87 -7.03
C ARG A 607 -28.56 -3.04 -5.98
N GLU A 608 -28.43 -3.57 -4.75
CA GLU A 608 -27.68 -2.89 -3.69
C GLU A 608 -26.23 -2.63 -4.11
N TYR A 609 -25.58 -3.58 -4.79
CA TYR A 609 -24.22 -3.41 -5.30
C TYR A 609 -24.10 -2.26 -6.31
N VAL A 610 -25.05 -2.13 -7.24
CA VAL A 610 -25.07 -1.04 -8.22
C VAL A 610 -25.33 0.30 -7.55
N GLU A 611 -26.32 0.37 -6.65
CA GLU A 611 -26.72 1.59 -5.93
C GLU A 611 -25.66 2.06 -4.91
N SER A 612 -24.83 1.15 -4.39
CA SER A 612 -23.80 1.46 -3.39
C SER A 612 -22.58 2.21 -3.94
N ASP A 613 -22.47 2.42 -5.25
CA ASP A 613 -21.32 3.10 -5.86
C ASP A 613 -21.43 4.63 -5.73
N PRO A 614 -20.57 5.29 -4.92
CA PRO A 614 -20.72 6.71 -4.62
C PRO A 614 -20.44 7.63 -5.83
N TRP A 615 -19.85 7.10 -6.90
CA TRP A 615 -19.54 7.84 -8.12
C TRP A 615 -20.51 7.56 -9.27
N GLU A 616 -21.58 6.80 -9.02
CA GLU A 616 -22.58 6.41 -10.03
C GLU A 616 -21.99 5.69 -11.26
N ASN A 617 -20.75 5.20 -11.21
CA ASN A 617 -20.11 4.54 -12.34
C ASN A 617 -20.81 3.21 -12.65
N HIS A 618 -21.15 2.43 -11.62
CA HIS A 618 -21.89 1.19 -11.76
C HIS A 618 -23.28 1.42 -12.36
N TRP A 619 -24.01 2.43 -11.87
CA TRP A 619 -25.31 2.81 -12.40
C TRP A 619 -25.23 3.22 -13.87
N ASN A 620 -24.25 4.07 -14.22
CA ASN A 620 -24.04 4.50 -15.60
C ASN A 620 -23.69 3.33 -16.53
N LEU A 621 -22.94 2.34 -16.04
CA LEU A 621 -22.54 1.16 -16.81
C LEU A 621 -23.74 0.22 -17.04
N GLU A 622 -24.54 -0.05 -16.01
CA GLU A 622 -25.78 -0.83 -16.13
C GLU A 622 -26.73 -0.17 -17.13
N LYS A 623 -26.93 1.13 -17.02
CA LYS A 623 -27.80 1.91 -17.90
C LYS A 623 -27.33 1.88 -19.36
N LEU A 624 -26.02 1.92 -19.60
CA LEU A 624 -25.46 1.76 -20.94
C LEU A 624 -25.76 0.36 -21.50
N GLY A 625 -25.60 -0.68 -20.68
CA GLY A 625 -25.94 -2.05 -21.05
C GLY A 625 -27.41 -2.21 -21.45
N ILE A 626 -28.35 -1.64 -20.67
CA ILE A 626 -29.79 -1.66 -20.98
C ILE A 626 -30.06 -1.05 -22.37
N LEU A 627 -29.53 0.15 -22.62
CA LEU A 627 -29.70 0.83 -23.92
C LEU A 627 -29.14 0.01 -25.09
N MET A 628 -27.99 -0.65 -24.89
CA MET A 628 -27.37 -1.48 -25.92
C MET A 628 -28.18 -2.74 -26.20
N ARG A 629 -28.85 -3.32 -25.19
CA ARG A 629 -29.72 -4.48 -25.38
C ARG A 629 -30.97 -4.14 -26.18
N GLU A 630 -31.67 -3.08 -25.79
CA GLU A 630 -32.89 -2.61 -26.47
C GLU A 630 -32.65 -2.38 -27.97
N ARG A 631 -31.43 -1.95 -28.32
CA ARG A 631 -31.02 -1.76 -29.70
C ARG A 631 -30.65 -3.04 -30.43
N GLY A 632 -30.03 -4.00 -29.75
CA GLY A 632 -29.75 -5.33 -30.31
C GLY A 632 -31.03 -6.03 -30.75
N THR A 633 -32.09 -5.96 -29.93
CA THR A 633 -33.40 -6.55 -30.23
C THR A 633 -34.10 -5.85 -31.40
N GLN A 634 -34.01 -4.52 -31.53
CA GLN A 634 -34.59 -3.79 -32.68
C GLN A 634 -33.93 -4.16 -34.02
N LYS A 635 -32.65 -4.53 -34.01
CA LYS A 635 -31.88 -4.93 -35.20
C LYS A 635 -32.15 -6.38 -35.63
N GLU A 636 -32.62 -7.24 -34.73
CA GLU A 636 -33.00 -8.63 -35.02
C GLU A 636 -34.45 -8.75 -35.54
N GLU A 637 -35.30 -7.75 -35.26
CA GLU A 637 -36.69 -7.67 -35.73
C GLU A 637 -36.86 -6.92 -37.07
N SER A 638 -35.78 -6.35 -37.61
CA SER A 638 -35.72 -5.63 -38.90
C SER A 638 -35.00 -6.48 -39.95
#